data_AF-A0A2P6V614-F1
#
_entry.id   AF-A0A2P6V614-F1
#
_cell.length_a   1.000
_cell.length_b   1.000
_cell.length_c   1.000
_cell.angle_alpha   90.00
_cell.angle_beta   90.00
_cell.angle_gamma   90.00
#
_symmetry.space_group_name_H-M   'P 1'
#
loop_
_entity.id
_entity.type
_entity.pdbx_description
1 polymer ?
#
loop_
_entity_poly.entity_id
_entity_poly.type
_entity_poly.pdbx_seq_one_letter_code
_entity_poly.pdbx_strand_id
1 'polypeptide(L)'
;MRSLFGWGGAPASPPSQAPPRPAAGGEEEAQQLLAAAQGSLDQLRVQSAQEACFPLLNEASRNVQKLHAVVQGSNFPADMRMVWQSQVDELQQELQFATQQGSFTGEAAAAGACAAGLQSQASADPQHLTALQQRVARLDIRLDLPARPEVGAARPQAKLVAYSSDSQGSTVAVRGALGGGGAESDSDESVTSPEVHEDEDEVTQRTSNAPPADAAPAAGVPAAGAAAANGCAEQLAEILGQRDAAMTQLAAQLAGLSECERVAKQQRQQAASDGEALAARMQELQAAEEAAVQAEDYETAAALSADQEAAKASLAAAQQALQAAEAALRAAAERRLRPVQQQAEAWEAAAAALQALQGAQQQQAEAAEEHAAAAAAAAAAAEEATQQRIRHLEQQAEELQASIARHQGELQQRRGAQEAELREERQALAAAHAALESEVEALRVALAAKEAELADSQQQLEDAETALAALPDSFAEAAAAIKAEQQQLENCRGEAEAETASLEQAREEAAEERAAAAAAVAAAAQQLDCVAVAAVAAAAEAASQRARAEAERAAAAKLAELREAEAAAQQQVAAAEAAAAEAQQCSRELAGRRAKLQHELGLAEGVAAAARARIPELEKTKKAAAASRDFKTAAEAAAEAKAAAAEAEAAEQRAAELKQAAAGVEGEEGALAAAVSQAEARKVAAVQEAACARWRSLLGAAAELQKRLGRSEAQAADAGSAEAELESLAAEAAALAAAHSL
;
A
#
# COMPACT_ATOMS: atom_id res chain seq x y z
N MET A 1 -33.00 75.68 102.90
CA MET A 1 -32.00 76.66 103.40
C MET A 1 -30.64 76.32 102.79
N ARG A 2 -29.75 77.32 102.62
CA ARG A 2 -28.27 77.24 102.41
C ARG A 2 -27.71 76.04 101.60
N SER A 3 -27.16 76.18 100.38
CA SER A 3 -25.90 76.89 99.97
C SER A 3 -24.62 76.20 100.50
N LEU A 4 -23.49 76.08 99.78
CA LEU A 4 -22.92 76.95 98.71
C LEU A 4 -21.73 76.24 97.97
N PHE A 5 -21.33 76.76 96.79
CA PHE A 5 -20.10 76.47 95.98
C PHE A 5 -20.00 75.12 95.22
N GLY A 6 -19.32 75.03 94.04
CA GLY A 6 -18.87 76.13 93.17
C GLY A 6 -17.81 75.83 92.07
N TRP A 7 -18.16 76.17 90.81
CA TRP A 7 -17.32 76.70 89.71
C TRP A 7 -16.44 75.80 88.80
N GLY A 8 -16.40 76.18 87.50
CA GLY A 8 -15.49 75.68 86.43
C GLY A 8 -16.22 75.03 85.23
N GLY A 9 -16.03 75.42 83.96
CA GLY A 9 -15.18 76.53 83.48
C GLY A 9 -14.94 76.77 81.96
N ALA A 10 -15.73 76.23 81.02
CA ALA A 10 -15.57 76.43 79.54
C ALA A 10 -14.28 75.76 78.94
N PRO A 11 -14.03 75.72 77.60
CA PRO A 11 -14.80 76.24 76.45
C PRO A 11 -15.28 75.17 75.44
N ALA A 12 -15.83 75.62 74.29
CA ALA A 12 -16.40 74.77 73.24
C ALA A 12 -15.36 74.19 72.25
N SER A 13 -15.75 73.16 71.51
CA SER A 13 -15.05 72.58 70.35
C SER A 13 -16.02 72.39 69.16
N PRO A 14 -15.54 72.41 67.91
CA PRO A 14 -16.40 72.58 66.72
C PRO A 14 -17.07 71.28 66.24
N PRO A 15 -18.15 71.38 65.44
CA PRO A 15 -18.69 70.22 64.72
C PRO A 15 -17.68 69.73 63.66
N SER A 16 -17.37 68.44 63.68
CA SER A 16 -16.50 67.83 62.67
C SER A 16 -17.18 67.87 61.30
N GLN A 17 -16.52 68.45 60.32
CA GLN A 17 -17.02 68.47 58.94
C GLN A 17 -16.88 67.08 58.32
N ALA A 18 -17.94 66.60 57.66
CA ALA A 18 -17.84 65.43 56.79
C ALA A 18 -16.99 65.80 55.55
N PRO A 19 -16.13 64.89 55.06
CA PRO A 19 -15.35 65.15 53.85
C PRO A 19 -16.28 65.35 52.63
N PRO A 20 -15.92 66.20 51.67
CA PRO A 20 -16.73 66.40 50.46
C PRO A 20 -16.77 65.11 49.64
N ARG A 21 -17.95 64.79 49.08
CA ARG A 21 -18.06 63.74 48.05
C ARG A 21 -17.11 64.09 46.88
N PRO A 22 -16.27 63.15 46.40
CA PRO A 22 -15.61 63.32 45.11
C PRO A 22 -16.68 63.42 44.00
N ALA A 23 -16.34 64.07 42.89
CA ALA A 23 -17.28 64.29 41.80
C ALA A 23 -17.59 62.98 41.07
N ALA A 24 -18.87 62.55 41.10
CA ALA A 24 -19.31 61.25 40.58
C ALA A 24 -19.07 61.04 39.07
N GLY A 25 -18.90 62.11 38.30
CA GLY A 25 -18.74 62.04 36.84
C GLY A 25 -17.57 61.17 36.36
N GLY A 26 -16.48 61.07 37.13
CA GLY A 26 -15.34 60.22 36.73
C GLY A 26 -15.66 58.72 36.76
N GLU A 27 -16.54 58.28 37.67
CA GLU A 27 -16.98 56.88 37.75
C GLU A 27 -18.04 56.56 36.68
N GLU A 28 -18.98 57.48 36.46
CA GLU A 28 -19.98 57.35 35.39
C GLU A 28 -19.33 57.37 33.99
N GLU A 29 -18.29 58.19 33.77
CA GLU A 29 -17.51 58.22 32.52
C GLU A 29 -16.69 56.94 32.33
N ALA A 30 -16.09 56.40 33.40
CA ALA A 30 -15.40 55.11 33.35
C ALA A 30 -16.36 53.94 33.03
N GLN A 31 -17.53 53.88 33.67
CA GLN A 31 -18.55 52.84 33.39
C GLN A 31 -19.08 52.93 31.95
N GLN A 32 -19.30 54.13 31.43
CA GLN A 32 -19.72 54.33 30.03
C GLN A 32 -18.64 53.92 29.03
N LEU A 33 -17.36 54.21 29.31
CA LEU A 33 -16.23 53.82 28.46
C LEU A 33 -15.95 52.30 28.51
N LEU A 34 -16.15 51.66 29.66
CA LEU A 34 -16.07 50.21 29.83
C LEU A 34 -17.13 49.50 28.96
N ALA A 35 -18.40 49.88 29.12
CA ALA A 35 -19.50 49.33 28.33
C ALA A 35 -19.33 49.56 26.82
N ALA A 36 -18.79 50.71 26.42
CA ALA A 36 -18.46 51.00 25.03
C ALA A 36 -17.29 50.15 24.50
N ALA A 37 -16.26 49.88 25.29
CA ALA A 37 -15.15 49.01 24.91
C ALA A 37 -15.59 47.54 24.76
N GLN A 38 -16.33 47.02 25.74
CA GLN A 38 -16.93 45.67 25.71
C GLN A 38 -17.87 45.51 24.51
N GLY A 39 -18.78 46.47 24.29
CA GLY A 39 -19.69 46.45 23.15
C GLY A 39 -19.00 46.48 21.78
N SER A 40 -17.80 47.05 21.64
CA SER A 40 -16.99 46.95 20.42
C SER A 40 -16.28 45.59 20.30
N LEU A 41 -15.82 44.99 21.40
CA LEU A 41 -15.18 43.67 21.41
C LEU A 41 -16.17 42.54 21.13
N ASP A 42 -17.40 42.61 21.64
CA ASP A 42 -18.46 41.64 21.32
C ASP A 42 -18.91 41.74 19.85
N GLN A 43 -18.90 42.95 19.28
CA GLN A 43 -19.11 43.11 17.83
C GLN A 43 -17.96 42.50 17.01
N LEU A 44 -16.70 42.61 17.46
CA LEU A 44 -15.56 41.93 16.82
C LEU A 44 -15.68 40.41 16.89
N ARG A 45 -16.07 39.86 18.06
CA ARG A 45 -16.35 38.42 18.23
C ARG A 45 -17.36 37.92 17.20
N VAL A 46 -18.50 38.62 17.07
CA VAL A 46 -19.60 38.25 16.17
C VAL A 46 -19.29 38.50 14.68
N GLN A 47 -18.51 39.53 14.33
CA GLN A 47 -18.21 39.91 12.94
C GLN A 47 -16.89 39.36 12.40
N SER A 48 -16.15 38.58 13.20
CA SER A 48 -14.83 37.98 12.91
C SER A 48 -14.71 37.22 11.58
N ALA A 49 -15.83 36.80 10.97
CA ALA A 49 -15.89 36.14 9.67
C ALA A 49 -15.98 37.08 8.44
N GLN A 50 -15.88 38.40 8.61
CA GLN A 50 -15.96 39.38 7.50
C GLN A 50 -14.80 40.38 7.51
N GLU A 51 -14.32 40.75 6.32
CA GLU A 51 -13.08 41.53 6.07
C GLU A 51 -13.09 42.97 6.62
N ALA A 52 -14.18 43.41 7.26
CA ALA A 52 -14.42 44.78 7.71
C ALA A 52 -14.12 45.02 9.21
N CYS A 53 -13.36 44.16 9.89
CA CYS A 53 -13.13 44.27 11.34
C CYS A 53 -12.22 45.43 11.79
N PHE A 54 -11.37 45.98 10.91
CA PHE A 54 -10.35 46.98 11.28
C PHE A 54 -10.88 48.28 11.92
N PRO A 55 -12.02 48.89 11.50
CA PRO A 55 -12.59 50.06 12.16
C PRO A 55 -13.04 49.77 13.59
N LEU A 56 -13.68 48.62 13.84
CA LEU A 56 -14.14 48.20 15.17
C LEU A 56 -12.95 47.96 16.13
N LEU A 57 -11.86 47.38 15.62
CA LEU A 57 -10.64 47.16 16.39
C LEU A 57 -9.97 48.48 16.81
N ASN A 58 -9.98 49.49 15.92
CA ASN A 58 -9.53 50.84 16.26
C ASN A 58 -10.48 51.55 17.24
N GLU A 59 -11.79 51.34 17.15
CA GLU A 59 -12.76 51.93 18.07
C GLU A 59 -12.66 51.32 19.48
N ALA A 60 -12.57 49.99 19.59
CA ALA A 60 -12.30 49.29 20.84
C ALA A 60 -10.99 49.79 21.48
N SER A 61 -9.89 49.81 20.71
CA SER A 61 -8.58 50.29 21.18
C SER A 61 -8.64 51.72 21.70
N ARG A 62 -9.33 52.61 20.97
CA ARG A 62 -9.53 54.01 21.37
C ARG A 62 -10.38 54.16 22.62
N ASN A 63 -11.38 53.30 22.83
CA ASN A 63 -12.22 53.33 24.03
C ASN A 63 -11.47 52.79 25.26
N VAL A 64 -10.68 51.73 25.12
CA VAL A 64 -9.78 51.21 26.17
C VAL A 64 -8.71 52.26 26.55
N GLN A 65 -8.11 52.95 25.57
CA GLN A 65 -7.15 54.04 25.84
C GLN A 65 -7.77 55.23 26.58
N LYS A 66 -9.01 55.62 26.25
CA LYS A 66 -9.75 56.65 27.02
C LYS A 66 -10.02 56.18 28.44
N LEU A 67 -10.49 54.95 28.62
CA LEU A 67 -10.79 54.38 29.93
C LEU A 67 -9.53 54.38 30.81
N HIS A 68 -8.40 53.88 30.29
CA HIS A 68 -7.10 53.95 30.94
C HIS A 68 -6.72 55.38 31.36
N ALA A 69 -6.93 56.38 30.49
CA ALA A 69 -6.66 57.78 30.82
C ALA A 69 -7.59 58.35 31.91
N VAL A 70 -8.88 57.99 31.91
CA VAL A 70 -9.83 58.38 32.97
C VAL A 70 -9.46 57.72 34.30
N VAL A 71 -9.06 56.45 34.28
CA VAL A 71 -8.65 55.67 35.47
C VAL A 71 -7.35 56.19 36.09
N GLN A 72 -6.37 56.60 35.28
CA GLN A 72 -5.15 57.25 35.78
C GLN A 72 -5.36 58.71 36.20
N GLY A 73 -6.19 59.47 35.47
CA GLY A 73 -6.43 60.89 35.74
C GLY A 73 -7.37 61.18 36.92
N SER A 74 -8.22 60.21 37.29
CA SER A 74 -9.21 60.38 38.36
C SER A 74 -8.67 60.03 39.74
N ASN A 75 -9.10 60.78 40.75
CA ASN A 75 -8.87 60.49 42.17
C ASN A 75 -9.82 59.40 42.69
N PHE A 76 -9.81 58.24 42.04
CA PHE A 76 -10.42 57.01 42.58
C PHE A 76 -9.72 56.61 43.90
N PRO A 77 -10.46 56.06 44.89
CA PRO A 77 -9.87 55.35 46.01
C PRO A 77 -8.92 54.24 45.52
N ALA A 78 -7.87 53.95 46.28
CA ALA A 78 -6.80 53.03 45.84
C ALA A 78 -7.34 51.65 45.41
N ASP A 79 -8.28 51.10 46.18
CA ASP A 79 -8.89 49.79 45.95
C ASP A 79 -9.72 49.77 44.66
N MET A 80 -10.53 50.82 44.45
CA MET A 80 -11.27 51.02 43.19
C MET A 80 -10.34 51.24 42.01
N ARG A 81 -9.22 51.95 42.19
CA ARG A 81 -8.24 52.14 41.10
C ARG A 81 -7.61 50.80 40.70
N MET A 82 -7.32 49.88 41.64
CA MET A 82 -6.87 48.53 41.28
C MET A 82 -7.93 47.75 40.49
N VAL A 83 -9.19 47.78 40.89
CA VAL A 83 -10.29 47.12 40.14
C VAL A 83 -10.40 47.67 38.72
N TRP A 84 -10.40 49.00 38.58
CA TRP A 84 -10.46 49.66 37.27
C TRP A 84 -9.22 49.40 36.41
N GLN A 85 -8.02 49.33 36.99
CA GLN A 85 -6.80 48.96 36.26
C GLN A 85 -6.86 47.49 35.81
N SER A 86 -7.31 46.57 36.67
CA SER A 86 -7.48 45.15 36.30
C SER A 86 -8.42 44.98 35.09
N GLN A 87 -9.56 45.66 35.08
CA GLN A 87 -10.51 45.62 33.95
C GLN A 87 -9.93 46.26 32.66
N VAL A 88 -9.11 47.30 32.79
CA VAL A 88 -8.41 47.93 31.66
C VAL A 88 -7.31 47.02 31.11
N ASP A 89 -6.58 46.31 31.96
CA ASP A 89 -5.51 45.38 31.55
C ASP A 89 -6.09 44.10 30.94
N GLU A 90 -7.24 43.62 31.43
CA GLU A 90 -8.04 42.53 30.84
C GLU A 90 -8.54 42.89 29.44
N LEU A 91 -9.18 44.06 29.27
CA LEU A 91 -9.61 44.55 27.95
C LEU A 91 -8.44 44.83 26.99
N GLN A 92 -7.25 45.19 27.50
CA GLN A 92 -6.04 45.27 26.68
C GLN A 92 -5.55 43.90 26.21
N GLN A 93 -5.65 42.86 27.04
CA GLN A 93 -5.30 41.49 26.66
C GLN A 93 -6.30 40.93 25.62
N GLU A 94 -7.61 41.13 25.82
CA GLU A 94 -8.62 40.75 24.83
C GLU A 94 -8.40 41.44 23.48
N LEU A 95 -8.09 42.75 23.49
CA LEU A 95 -7.81 43.50 22.28
C LEU A 95 -6.52 43.04 21.59
N GLN A 96 -5.46 42.71 22.34
CA GLN A 96 -4.23 42.13 21.79
C GLN A 96 -4.49 40.77 21.14
N PHE A 97 -5.28 39.90 21.79
CA PHE A 97 -5.65 38.59 21.27
C PHE A 97 -6.50 38.70 19.98
N ALA A 98 -7.51 39.58 19.96
CA ALA A 98 -8.29 39.88 18.76
C ALA A 98 -7.43 40.45 17.62
N THR A 99 -6.43 41.27 17.94
CA THR A 99 -5.47 41.79 16.95
C THR A 99 -4.59 40.68 16.37
N GLN A 100 -4.12 39.75 17.20
CA GLN A 100 -3.31 38.60 16.76
C GLN A 100 -4.11 37.64 15.87
N GLN A 101 -5.35 37.29 16.25
CA GLN A 101 -6.23 36.48 15.40
C GLN A 101 -6.49 37.15 14.04
N GLY A 102 -6.70 38.48 14.03
CA GLY A 102 -6.86 39.25 12.79
C GLY A 102 -5.60 39.32 11.91
N SER A 103 -4.40 39.10 12.44
CA SER A 103 -3.18 39.03 11.61
C SER A 103 -2.96 37.67 10.95
N PHE A 104 -3.31 36.56 11.61
CA PHE A 104 -3.04 35.22 11.08
C PHE A 104 -3.89 34.86 9.85
N THR A 105 -5.10 35.41 9.72
CA THR A 105 -5.97 35.14 8.55
C THR A 105 -5.56 35.90 7.29
N GLY A 106 -4.83 37.01 7.42
CA GLY A 106 -4.38 37.81 6.27
C GLY A 106 -3.20 37.20 5.50
N GLU A 107 -2.26 36.56 6.19
CA GLU A 107 -1.00 36.09 5.57
C GLU A 107 -1.19 34.78 4.78
N ALA A 108 -2.14 33.93 5.20
CA ALA A 108 -2.52 32.69 4.51
C ALA A 108 -3.10 32.92 3.09
N ALA A 109 -3.64 34.11 2.80
CA ALA A 109 -4.16 34.46 1.48
C ALA A 109 -3.10 34.98 0.50
N ALA A 110 -1.90 35.34 0.99
CA ALA A 110 -0.85 35.97 0.19
C ALA A 110 0.32 35.02 -0.18
N ALA A 111 0.55 33.96 0.60
CA ALA A 111 1.66 33.02 0.43
C ALA A 111 1.50 32.00 -0.73
N GLY A 112 0.57 32.25 -1.67
CA GLY A 112 0.26 31.36 -2.79
C GLY A 112 1.18 31.46 -4.02
N ALA A 113 2.36 32.07 -3.91
CA ALA A 113 3.29 32.25 -5.03
C ALA A 113 4.76 32.35 -4.58
N CYS A 114 5.66 31.88 -5.47
CA CYS A 114 7.12 31.79 -5.31
C CYS A 114 7.60 30.76 -4.28
N ALA A 115 8.80 30.20 -4.52
CA ALA A 115 9.25 28.96 -3.91
C ALA A 115 10.72 29.00 -3.45
N ALA A 116 11.07 28.02 -2.61
CA ALA A 116 12.40 27.46 -2.37
C ALA A 116 13.54 28.41 -1.91
N GLY A 117 13.99 28.23 -0.65
CA GLY A 117 15.32 28.68 -0.25
C GLY A 117 15.59 28.66 1.27
N LEU A 118 16.68 27.97 1.65
CA LEU A 118 17.48 28.15 2.88
C LEU A 118 16.81 27.89 4.24
N GLN A 119 17.14 26.73 4.82
CA GLN A 119 17.15 26.53 6.27
C GLN A 119 18.35 27.27 6.89
N SER A 120 18.16 28.02 7.98
CA SER A 120 19.23 28.26 8.98
C SER A 120 18.70 28.88 10.29
N GLN A 121 18.78 28.10 11.37
CA GLN A 121 19.05 28.49 12.77
C GLN A 121 18.44 29.79 13.33
N ALA A 122 17.52 29.63 14.29
CA ALA A 122 17.45 30.48 15.49
C ALA A 122 16.95 29.66 16.69
N SER A 123 17.76 29.52 17.74
CA SER A 123 17.39 28.88 19.00
C SER A 123 17.02 29.95 20.05
N ALA A 124 15.94 29.75 20.79
CA ALA A 124 15.54 30.61 21.91
C ALA A 124 15.25 29.78 23.17
N ASP A 125 15.64 30.28 24.34
CA ASP A 125 15.59 29.56 25.61
C ASP A 125 14.18 29.38 26.18
N PRO A 126 13.84 28.20 26.74
CA PRO A 126 12.54 27.95 27.38
C PRO A 126 12.43 28.54 28.80
N GLN A 127 13.50 29.09 29.38
CA GLN A 127 13.56 29.45 30.81
C GLN A 127 12.75 30.69 31.22
N HIS A 128 12.09 31.39 30.28
CA HIS A 128 11.34 32.62 30.60
C HIS A 128 9.84 32.42 30.91
N LEU A 129 9.28 31.23 30.62
CA LEU A 129 7.85 30.94 30.81
C LEU A 129 7.49 30.47 32.23
N THR A 130 8.39 29.72 32.88
CA THR A 130 8.13 29.07 34.19
C THR A 130 7.95 30.07 35.35
N ALA A 131 8.34 31.33 35.16
CA ALA A 131 8.29 32.37 36.20
C ALA A 131 6.93 33.07 36.35
N LEU A 132 6.00 32.92 35.40
CA LEU A 132 4.69 33.60 35.42
C LEU A 132 3.57 32.77 36.05
N GLN A 133 3.59 31.44 35.87
CA GLN A 133 2.51 30.56 36.34
C GLN A 133 2.40 30.50 37.88
N GLN A 134 3.48 30.72 38.62
CA GLN A 134 3.48 30.64 40.09
C GLN A 134 2.83 31.84 40.82
N ARG A 135 2.22 32.80 40.10
CA ARG A 135 1.75 34.07 40.69
C ARG A 135 0.23 34.31 40.66
N VAL A 136 -0.54 33.42 40.04
CA VAL A 136 -2.02 33.56 39.90
C VAL A 136 -2.79 32.84 41.02
N ALA A 137 -2.22 31.82 41.66
CA ALA A 137 -2.90 30.94 42.62
C ALA A 137 -3.20 31.56 44.02
N ARG A 138 -3.41 32.89 44.11
CA ARG A 138 -3.83 33.59 45.34
C ARG A 138 -4.61 34.87 45.06
N LEU A 139 -5.93 34.75 44.93
CA LEU A 139 -6.91 35.71 45.46
C LEU A 139 -8.29 35.01 45.52
N ASP A 140 -8.89 34.97 46.71
CA ASP A 140 -10.19 34.34 46.97
C ASP A 140 -11.15 35.42 47.51
N ILE A 141 -12.30 35.60 46.87
CA ILE A 141 -13.30 36.62 47.20
C ILE A 141 -14.70 36.02 47.03
N ARG A 142 -15.36 35.77 48.17
CA ARG A 142 -16.79 35.42 48.22
C ARG A 142 -17.66 36.66 48.15
N LEU A 143 -18.82 36.55 47.48
CA LEU A 143 -19.92 37.52 47.53
C LEU A 143 -21.26 36.83 47.75
N ASP A 144 -21.77 36.87 48.98
CA ASP A 144 -23.19 36.63 49.30
C ASP A 144 -24.04 37.84 48.90
N LEU A 145 -25.31 37.61 48.51
CA LEU A 145 -26.52 38.46 48.70
C LEU A 145 -27.74 37.80 47.99
N PRO A 146 -29.03 38.20 48.21
CA PRO A 146 -30.07 37.21 48.52
C PRO A 146 -31.28 37.22 47.55
N ALA A 147 -32.36 36.53 47.95
CA ALA A 147 -33.39 35.98 47.07
C ALA A 147 -34.72 36.77 46.92
N ARG A 148 -35.46 36.39 45.85
CA ARG A 148 -36.93 36.55 45.63
C ARG A 148 -37.44 37.99 45.33
N PRO A 149 -38.68 38.17 44.77
CA PRO A 149 -39.79 37.21 44.65
C PRO A 149 -40.38 36.99 43.23
N GLU A 150 -41.57 36.38 43.21
CA GLU A 150 -42.33 35.75 42.12
C GLU A 150 -42.97 36.71 41.09
N VAL A 151 -43.37 36.18 39.92
CA VAL A 151 -44.76 36.15 39.37
C VAL A 151 -44.77 35.69 37.89
N GLY A 152 -45.82 34.99 37.45
CA GLY A 152 -46.26 35.03 36.03
C GLY A 152 -46.45 33.67 35.34
N ALA A 153 -47.70 33.30 35.06
CA ALA A 153 -48.06 32.05 34.38
C ALA A 153 -48.04 32.15 32.84
N ALA A 154 -47.78 31.02 32.15
CA ALA A 154 -48.41 30.70 30.86
C ALA A 154 -48.46 29.18 30.58
N ARG A 155 -49.56 28.72 29.99
CA ARG A 155 -49.76 27.42 29.30
C ARG A 155 -49.90 27.74 27.79
N PRO A 156 -49.61 26.85 26.82
CA PRO A 156 -50.62 25.83 26.47
C PRO A 156 -50.14 24.50 25.79
N GLN A 157 -50.86 23.42 26.13
CA GLN A 157 -51.44 22.34 25.29
C GLN A 157 -50.69 21.58 24.14
N ALA A 158 -51.00 20.27 24.12
CA ALA A 158 -51.07 19.33 22.97
C ALA A 158 -49.74 18.79 22.40
N LYS A 159 -49.62 17.54 21.88
CA LYS A 159 -50.53 16.37 21.67
C LYS A 159 -49.86 15.11 22.30
N LEU A 160 -50.49 14.04 22.77
CA LEU A 160 -51.66 13.25 22.32
C LEU A 160 -51.37 12.30 21.13
N VAL A 161 -50.76 11.14 21.43
CA VAL A 161 -50.86 9.84 20.72
C VAL A 161 -50.85 8.73 21.79
N ALA A 162 -51.48 7.57 21.54
CA ALA A 162 -51.57 6.47 22.50
C ALA A 162 -51.47 5.08 21.83
N TYR A 163 -50.81 4.14 22.52
CA TYR A 163 -50.96 2.67 22.51
C TYR A 163 -50.41 2.20 23.88
N SER A 164 -51.10 1.48 24.76
CA SER A 164 -51.97 0.29 24.62
C SER A 164 -51.20 -0.99 24.32
N SER A 165 -50.79 -1.70 25.38
CA SER A 165 -51.05 -3.14 25.60
C SER A 165 -50.42 -3.63 26.93
N ASP A 166 -51.25 -4.04 27.89
CA ASP A 166 -51.47 -5.44 28.29
C ASP A 166 -50.42 -6.50 27.86
N SER A 167 -50.16 -7.59 28.61
CA SER A 167 -50.65 -8.07 29.91
C SER A 167 -49.94 -9.40 30.24
N GLN A 168 -49.76 -9.71 31.54
CA GLN A 168 -49.31 -11.02 32.09
C GLN A 168 -47.90 -11.49 31.66
N GLY A 169 -47.11 -12.20 32.49
CA GLY A 169 -47.32 -12.66 33.86
C GLY A 169 -47.10 -14.17 33.99
N SER A 170 -46.07 -14.58 34.74
CA SER A 170 -45.95 -15.97 35.25
C SER A 170 -45.05 -16.03 36.49
N THR A 171 -45.22 -17.08 37.29
CA THR A 171 -44.51 -17.35 38.55
C THR A 171 -44.16 -18.85 38.62
N VAL A 172 -43.49 -19.29 39.71
CA VAL A 172 -43.24 -20.70 40.09
C VAL A 172 -42.14 -21.44 39.28
N ALA A 173 -41.31 -22.36 39.82
CA ALA A 173 -40.70 -22.50 41.16
C ALA A 173 -39.62 -23.65 41.19
N VAL A 174 -38.60 -23.49 42.05
CA VAL A 174 -38.05 -24.48 43.03
C VAL A 174 -37.61 -25.92 42.60
N ARG A 175 -36.37 -26.29 43.03
CA ARG A 175 -35.72 -27.64 43.07
C ARG A 175 -35.43 -28.31 41.71
N GLY A 176 -34.32 -29.04 41.49
CA GLY A 176 -33.16 -29.39 42.34
C GLY A 176 -32.74 -30.88 42.20
N ALA A 177 -31.52 -31.22 42.67
CA ALA A 177 -30.98 -32.58 42.99
C ALA A 177 -29.95 -33.27 42.03
N LEU A 178 -28.76 -33.51 42.61
CA LEU A 178 -27.92 -34.75 42.63
C LEU A 178 -27.19 -35.31 41.38
N GLY A 179 -25.90 -35.67 41.61
CA GLY A 179 -25.08 -36.63 40.84
C GLY A 179 -23.91 -36.00 40.05
N GLY A 180 -22.67 -36.56 40.02
CA GLY A 180 -22.08 -37.62 40.86
C GLY A 180 -20.91 -38.39 40.20
N GLY A 181 -19.69 -38.32 40.77
CA GLY A 181 -18.47 -39.05 40.33
C GLY A 181 -17.70 -38.39 39.16
N GLY A 182 -16.40 -38.66 38.95
CA GLY A 182 -15.42 -39.47 39.70
C GLY A 182 -14.09 -39.65 38.92
N ALA A 183 -13.06 -40.25 39.57
CA ALA A 183 -11.70 -40.54 39.06
C ALA A 183 -10.76 -39.33 38.78
N GLU A 184 -9.42 -39.42 38.72
CA GLU A 184 -8.36 -40.13 39.51
C GLU A 184 -7.00 -39.97 38.76
N SER A 185 -5.96 -39.41 39.40
CA SER A 185 -4.49 -39.40 39.08
C SER A 185 -3.84 -38.27 39.91
N ASP A 186 -2.90 -38.39 40.85
CA ASP A 186 -1.91 -39.43 41.26
C ASP A 186 -0.50 -39.26 40.63
N SER A 187 0.58 -39.54 41.39
CA SER A 187 2.01 -39.08 41.25
C SER A 187 2.30 -37.74 42.00
N ASP A 188 3.21 -37.56 42.97
CA ASP A 188 4.37 -38.34 43.51
C ASP A 188 5.49 -38.66 42.49
N GLU A 189 6.80 -38.44 42.69
CA GLU A 189 7.64 -37.92 43.79
C GLU A 189 8.57 -36.77 43.23
N SER A 190 9.77 -36.32 43.68
CA SER A 190 10.78 -36.74 44.70
C SER A 190 11.63 -35.59 45.28
N VAL A 191 11.77 -35.62 46.61
CA VAL A 191 12.93 -35.35 47.49
C VAL A 191 14.31 -34.98 46.86
N THR A 192 14.95 -33.90 47.35
CA THR A 192 16.30 -33.92 48.00
C THR A 192 16.71 -32.58 48.62
N SER A 193 17.26 -32.61 49.85
CA SER A 193 18.15 -31.59 50.45
C SER A 193 19.61 -32.09 50.36
N PRO A 194 20.66 -31.26 50.59
CA PRO A 194 21.17 -31.00 51.96
C PRO A 194 21.81 -29.58 52.15
N GLU A 195 21.70 -28.92 53.32
CA GLU A 195 22.65 -28.85 54.48
C GLU A 195 23.66 -27.67 54.53
N VAL A 196 23.87 -27.19 55.78
CA VAL A 196 24.93 -26.32 56.37
C VAL A 196 25.58 -25.17 55.56
N HIS A 197 25.40 -23.94 56.06
CA HIS A 197 26.39 -23.36 57.00
C HIS A 197 25.73 -22.34 57.95
N GLU A 198 26.19 -22.31 59.20
CA GLU A 198 25.90 -21.27 60.21
C GLU A 198 27.16 -20.41 60.36
N ASP A 199 27.01 -19.09 60.50
CA ASP A 199 28.00 -18.19 61.10
C ASP A 199 27.21 -17.02 61.73
N GLU A 200 27.66 -16.55 62.91
CA GLU A 200 26.97 -15.55 63.74
C GLU A 200 27.50 -14.11 63.51
N ASP A 201 26.83 -13.13 64.15
CA ASP A 201 27.25 -11.75 64.39
C ASP A 201 27.63 -10.84 63.17
N GLU A 202 26.83 -9.78 62.96
CA GLU A 202 27.15 -8.50 63.62
C GLU A 202 25.90 -7.59 63.76
N VAL A 203 25.93 -6.66 64.71
CA VAL A 203 24.82 -5.75 65.06
C VAL A 203 24.99 -4.39 64.38
N THR A 204 23.97 -3.87 63.67
CA THR A 204 23.64 -2.43 63.73
C THR A 204 22.25 -2.02 63.21
N GLN A 205 21.58 -1.20 64.02
CA GLN A 205 20.66 -0.08 63.69
C GLN A 205 19.39 -0.27 62.83
N ARG A 206 18.27 0.12 63.47
CA ARG A 206 16.98 0.49 62.86
C ARG A 206 17.12 1.76 62.00
N THR A 207 16.40 1.85 60.88
CA THR A 207 15.58 3.04 60.53
C THR A 207 14.47 2.70 59.53
N SER A 208 13.29 3.31 59.74
CA SER A 208 12.22 3.64 58.77
C SER A 208 11.90 2.70 57.59
N ASN A 209 10.67 2.18 57.58
CA ASN A 209 9.96 1.84 56.34
C ASN A 209 9.75 3.09 55.48
N ALA A 210 9.89 2.97 54.17
CA ALA A 210 9.37 3.91 53.18
C ALA A 210 8.80 3.11 51.98
N PRO A 211 7.60 3.42 51.47
CA PRO A 211 7.07 2.78 50.27
C PRO A 211 7.78 3.32 49.00
N PRO A 212 7.86 2.52 47.91
CA PRO A 212 8.50 2.95 46.67
C PRO A 212 7.66 3.99 45.93
N ALA A 213 8.33 5.01 45.38
CA ALA A 213 7.72 6.10 44.62
C ALA A 213 8.48 6.39 43.31
N ASP A 214 8.78 5.33 42.54
CA ASP A 214 9.29 5.44 41.18
C ASP A 214 8.12 5.45 40.18
N ALA A 215 7.47 6.60 40.05
CA ALA A 215 6.59 6.86 38.91
C ALA A 215 7.46 7.03 37.66
N ALA A 216 7.58 5.97 36.85
CA ALA A 216 8.31 6.03 35.59
C ALA A 216 7.73 7.14 34.70
N PRO A 217 8.56 8.03 34.11
CA PRO A 217 8.06 9.11 33.27
C PRO A 217 7.33 8.52 32.07
N ALA A 218 6.12 9.03 31.79
CA ALA A 218 5.32 8.60 30.65
C ALA A 218 6.16 8.70 29.36
N ALA A 219 6.40 7.56 28.72
CA ALA A 219 7.12 7.50 27.46
C ALA A 219 6.24 8.13 26.38
N GLY A 220 6.48 9.40 26.06
CA GLY A 220 5.66 10.17 25.14
C GLY A 220 5.45 9.44 23.82
N VAL A 221 4.21 9.04 23.54
CA VAL A 221 3.84 8.32 22.33
C VAL A 221 4.20 9.19 21.13
N PRO A 222 5.13 8.76 20.25
CA PRO A 222 5.52 9.57 19.11
C PRO A 222 4.34 9.68 18.13
N ALA A 223 4.23 10.82 17.44
CA ALA A 223 3.20 11.09 16.43
C ALA A 223 3.41 10.28 15.12
N ALA A 224 3.67 8.98 15.24
CA ALA A 224 4.12 8.09 14.18
C ALA A 224 3.02 7.75 13.16
N GLY A 225 1.74 7.74 13.56
CA GLY A 225 0.63 7.35 12.69
C GLY A 225 0.53 8.20 11.41
N ALA A 226 0.74 9.51 11.51
CA ALA A 226 0.74 10.42 10.35
C ALA A 226 1.96 10.22 9.43
N ALA A 227 3.12 9.84 9.99
CA ALA A 227 4.33 9.56 9.22
C ALA A 227 4.24 8.21 8.48
N ALA A 228 3.70 7.18 9.13
CA ALA A 228 3.49 5.86 8.53
C ALA A 228 2.51 5.90 7.34
N ALA A 229 1.44 6.69 7.45
CA ALA A 229 0.43 6.84 6.40
C ALA A 229 1.00 7.31 5.05
N ASN A 230 1.92 8.28 5.08
CA ASN A 230 2.59 8.77 3.88
C ASN A 230 3.49 7.70 3.25
N GLY A 231 4.20 6.92 4.08
CA GLY A 231 5.09 5.84 3.62
C GLY A 231 4.38 4.75 2.82
N CYS A 232 3.16 4.36 3.21
CA CYS A 232 2.37 3.40 2.43
C CYS A 232 1.98 3.94 1.04
N ALA A 233 1.58 5.22 0.96
CA ALA A 233 1.21 5.86 -0.30
C ALA A 233 2.41 6.03 -1.24
N GLU A 234 3.58 6.39 -0.70
CA GLU A 234 4.84 6.50 -1.43
C GLU A 234 5.30 5.13 -1.97
N GLN A 235 5.27 4.07 -1.15
CA GLN A 235 5.63 2.71 -1.58
C GLN A 235 4.68 2.16 -2.65
N LEU A 236 3.37 2.39 -2.52
CA LEU A 236 2.38 2.03 -3.53
C LEU A 236 2.64 2.77 -4.86
N ALA A 237 2.91 4.07 -4.80
CA ALA A 237 3.25 4.88 -5.98
C ALA A 237 4.58 4.45 -6.62
N GLU A 238 5.58 4.06 -5.83
CA GLU A 238 6.86 3.55 -6.35
C GLU A 238 6.66 2.23 -7.10
N ILE A 239 5.98 1.23 -6.52
CA ILE A 239 5.77 -0.08 -7.16
C ILE A 239 5.02 0.07 -8.50
N LEU A 240 3.98 0.91 -8.51
CA LEU A 240 3.21 1.21 -9.73
C LEU A 240 4.05 1.98 -10.76
N GLY A 241 4.86 2.95 -10.32
CA GLY A 241 5.76 3.71 -11.19
C GLY A 241 6.88 2.87 -11.81
N GLN A 242 7.48 1.95 -11.04
CA GLN A 242 8.48 1.00 -11.53
C GLN A 242 7.87 0.06 -12.60
N ARG A 243 6.66 -0.47 -12.35
CA ARG A 243 5.89 -1.26 -13.33
C ARG A 243 5.64 -0.47 -14.61
N ASP A 244 5.12 0.76 -14.51
CA ASP A 244 4.69 1.54 -15.68
C ASP A 244 5.88 2.04 -16.51
N ALA A 245 7.02 2.32 -15.89
CA ALA A 245 8.28 2.56 -16.58
C ALA A 245 8.74 1.31 -17.37
N ALA A 246 8.73 0.13 -16.75
CA ALA A 246 9.09 -1.12 -17.42
C ALA A 246 8.14 -1.45 -18.58
N MET A 247 6.83 -1.31 -18.38
CA MET A 247 5.82 -1.54 -19.41
C MET A 247 5.96 -0.56 -20.59
N THR A 248 6.28 0.72 -20.33
CA THR A 248 6.55 1.71 -21.37
C THR A 248 7.79 1.34 -22.18
N GLN A 249 8.88 0.93 -21.53
CA GLN A 249 10.10 0.48 -22.20
C GLN A 249 9.87 -0.77 -23.06
N LEU A 250 9.09 -1.74 -22.56
CA LEU A 250 8.78 -2.98 -23.28
C LEU A 250 7.80 -2.75 -24.44
N ALA A 251 6.84 -1.83 -24.30
CA ALA A 251 5.96 -1.41 -25.38
C ALA A 251 6.74 -0.76 -26.54
N ALA A 252 7.74 0.08 -26.25
CA ALA A 252 8.61 0.66 -27.26
C ALA A 252 9.46 -0.41 -28.00
N GLN A 253 9.95 -1.43 -27.29
CA GLN A 253 10.64 -2.57 -27.92
C GLN A 253 9.70 -3.37 -28.83
N LEU A 254 8.47 -3.64 -28.38
CA LEU A 254 7.46 -4.34 -29.17
C LEU A 254 7.08 -3.57 -30.45
N ALA A 255 6.93 -2.25 -30.38
CA ALA A 255 6.67 -1.41 -31.56
C ALA A 255 7.84 -1.40 -32.57
N GLY A 256 9.09 -1.41 -32.07
CA GLY A 256 10.27 -1.57 -32.94
C GLY A 256 10.32 -2.94 -33.63
N LEU A 257 9.84 -3.99 -32.94
CA LEU A 257 9.77 -5.33 -33.51
C LEU A 257 8.59 -5.52 -34.47
N SER A 258 7.41 -4.91 -34.22
CA SER A 258 6.27 -5.01 -35.15
C SER A 258 6.55 -4.29 -36.48
N GLU A 259 7.31 -3.19 -36.48
CA GLU A 259 7.80 -2.58 -37.72
C GLU A 259 8.78 -3.50 -38.48
N CYS A 260 9.64 -4.24 -37.78
CA CYS A 260 10.48 -5.28 -38.41
C CYS A 260 9.64 -6.43 -38.96
N GLU A 261 8.61 -6.90 -38.23
CA GLU A 261 7.64 -7.88 -38.73
C GLU A 261 6.95 -7.36 -40.00
N ARG A 262 6.49 -6.10 -40.01
CA ARG A 262 5.79 -5.46 -41.14
C ARG A 262 6.68 -5.35 -42.39
N VAL A 263 7.93 -4.91 -42.24
CA VAL A 263 8.88 -4.83 -43.36
C VAL A 263 9.20 -6.22 -43.91
N ALA A 264 9.39 -7.23 -43.06
CA ALA A 264 9.68 -8.59 -43.50
C ALA A 264 8.46 -9.26 -44.18
N LYS A 265 7.22 -8.98 -43.74
CA LYS A 265 5.99 -9.37 -44.47
C LYS A 265 5.95 -8.76 -45.87
N GLN A 266 6.20 -7.45 -45.97
CA GLN A 266 6.19 -6.74 -47.26
C GLN A 266 7.26 -7.30 -48.22
N GLN A 267 8.44 -7.65 -47.72
CA GLN A 267 9.49 -8.31 -48.50
C GLN A 267 9.10 -9.74 -48.93
N ARG A 268 8.45 -10.51 -48.05
CA ARG A 268 7.93 -11.85 -48.35
C ARG A 268 6.88 -11.82 -49.47
N GLN A 269 5.90 -10.91 -49.37
CA GLN A 269 4.85 -10.72 -50.37
C GLN A 269 5.42 -10.30 -51.74
N GLN A 270 6.40 -9.39 -51.76
CA GLN A 270 7.08 -8.98 -52.99
C GLN A 270 7.89 -10.13 -53.62
N ALA A 271 8.67 -10.86 -52.83
CA ALA A 271 9.45 -11.99 -53.33
C ALA A 271 8.58 -13.15 -53.84
N ALA A 272 7.39 -13.34 -53.26
CA ALA A 272 6.40 -14.30 -53.76
C ALA A 272 5.85 -13.89 -55.13
N SER A 273 5.39 -12.64 -55.29
CA SER A 273 4.82 -12.17 -56.56
C SER A 273 5.86 -12.05 -57.68
N ASP A 274 7.10 -11.65 -57.36
CA ASP A 274 8.23 -11.69 -58.31
C ASP A 274 8.53 -13.14 -58.73
N GLY A 275 8.47 -14.10 -57.79
CA GLY A 275 8.65 -15.53 -58.07
C GLY A 275 7.56 -16.10 -58.98
N GLU A 276 6.29 -15.75 -58.75
CA GLU A 276 5.16 -16.15 -59.61
C GLU A 276 5.28 -15.57 -61.02
N ALA A 277 5.60 -14.28 -61.14
CA ALA A 277 5.80 -13.63 -62.44
C ALA A 277 6.98 -14.24 -63.24
N LEU A 278 8.08 -14.58 -62.56
CA LEU A 278 9.22 -15.26 -63.18
C LEU A 278 8.91 -16.70 -63.57
N ALA A 279 8.12 -17.43 -62.78
CA ALA A 279 7.67 -18.77 -63.12
C ALA A 279 6.72 -18.78 -64.34
N ALA A 280 5.80 -17.82 -64.44
CA ALA A 280 4.96 -17.64 -65.62
C ALA A 280 5.82 -17.32 -66.86
N ARG A 281 6.76 -16.37 -66.77
CA ARG A 281 7.68 -16.04 -67.87
C ARG A 281 8.54 -17.23 -68.30
N MET A 282 8.94 -18.11 -67.38
CA MET A 282 9.64 -19.35 -67.74
C MET A 282 8.79 -20.29 -68.60
N GLN A 283 7.49 -20.44 -68.30
CA GLN A 283 6.57 -21.24 -69.11
C GLN A 283 6.35 -20.63 -70.50
N GLU A 284 6.22 -19.31 -70.59
CA GLU A 284 6.13 -18.59 -71.87
C GLU A 284 7.38 -18.78 -72.73
N LEU A 285 8.58 -18.66 -72.13
CA LEU A 285 9.87 -18.86 -72.82
C LEU A 285 10.08 -20.32 -73.24
N GLN A 286 9.59 -21.30 -72.47
CA GLN A 286 9.63 -22.71 -72.86
C GLN A 286 8.71 -22.98 -74.06
N ALA A 287 7.45 -22.52 -74.01
CA ALA A 287 6.50 -22.69 -75.11
C ALA A 287 6.97 -21.98 -76.39
N ALA A 288 7.65 -20.83 -76.27
CA ALA A 288 8.27 -20.14 -77.39
C ALA A 288 9.46 -20.91 -77.98
N GLU A 289 10.33 -21.50 -77.16
CA GLU A 289 11.45 -22.34 -77.61
C GLU A 289 10.94 -23.60 -78.34
N GLU A 290 9.96 -24.29 -77.76
CA GLU A 290 9.32 -25.47 -78.38
C GLU A 290 8.69 -25.12 -79.74
N ALA A 291 8.10 -23.93 -79.88
CA ALA A 291 7.55 -23.45 -81.14
C ALA A 291 8.64 -23.06 -82.16
N ALA A 292 9.74 -22.44 -81.73
CA ALA A 292 10.88 -22.10 -82.60
C ALA A 292 11.58 -23.37 -83.14
N VAL A 293 11.77 -24.39 -82.29
CA VAL A 293 12.29 -25.70 -82.70
C VAL A 293 11.35 -26.40 -83.69
N GLN A 294 10.03 -26.32 -83.50
CA GLN A 294 9.04 -26.83 -84.46
C GLN A 294 9.02 -26.07 -85.80
N ALA A 295 9.49 -24.82 -85.83
CA ALA A 295 9.64 -24.00 -87.02
C ALA A 295 11.02 -24.13 -87.71
N GLU A 296 11.90 -25.00 -87.19
CA GLU A 296 13.32 -25.13 -87.60
C GLU A 296 14.15 -23.85 -87.43
N ASP A 297 13.70 -22.89 -86.61
CA ASP A 297 14.43 -21.66 -86.29
C ASP A 297 15.35 -21.87 -85.07
N TYR A 298 16.48 -22.49 -85.34
CA TYR A 298 17.50 -22.79 -84.33
C TYR A 298 18.22 -21.55 -83.78
N GLU A 299 18.20 -20.40 -84.48
CA GLU A 299 18.79 -19.16 -83.98
C GLU A 299 17.88 -18.51 -82.92
N THR A 300 16.59 -18.40 -83.21
CA THR A 300 15.59 -17.94 -82.23
C THR A 300 15.48 -18.91 -81.05
N ALA A 301 15.51 -20.22 -81.29
CA ALA A 301 15.50 -21.22 -80.21
C ALA A 301 16.70 -21.03 -79.26
N ALA A 302 17.93 -20.93 -79.78
CA ALA A 302 19.13 -20.74 -78.95
C ALA A 302 19.14 -19.41 -78.17
N ALA A 303 18.54 -18.35 -78.72
CA ALA A 303 18.34 -17.10 -77.99
C ALA A 303 17.34 -17.27 -76.84
N LEU A 304 16.24 -18.00 -77.05
CA LEU A 304 15.25 -18.31 -76.02
C LEU A 304 15.83 -19.22 -74.93
N SER A 305 16.70 -20.18 -75.26
CA SER A 305 17.43 -20.98 -74.25
C SER A 305 18.27 -20.09 -73.32
N ALA A 306 18.93 -19.06 -73.86
CA ALA A 306 19.73 -18.13 -73.06
C ALA A 306 18.85 -17.24 -72.15
N ASP A 307 17.71 -16.77 -72.66
CA ASP A 307 16.71 -16.03 -71.89
C ASP A 307 16.08 -16.91 -70.78
N GLN A 308 15.89 -18.22 -71.01
CA GLN A 308 15.47 -19.15 -69.96
C GLN A 308 16.51 -19.30 -68.85
N GLU A 309 17.81 -19.39 -69.16
CA GLU A 309 18.85 -19.46 -68.13
C GLU A 309 18.92 -18.17 -67.30
N ALA A 310 18.72 -17.01 -67.93
CA ALA A 310 18.58 -15.74 -67.22
C ALA A 310 17.31 -15.71 -66.33
N ALA A 311 16.18 -16.28 -66.80
CA ALA A 311 14.95 -16.39 -66.03
C ALA A 311 15.07 -17.38 -64.85
N LYS A 312 15.73 -18.54 -65.05
CA LYS A 312 16.06 -19.53 -64.00
C LYS A 312 16.93 -18.90 -62.90
N ALA A 313 17.97 -18.16 -63.28
CA ALA A 313 18.83 -17.45 -62.32
C ALA A 313 18.05 -16.38 -61.54
N SER A 314 17.14 -15.66 -62.20
CA SER A 314 16.27 -14.67 -61.56
C SER A 314 15.26 -15.31 -60.60
N LEU A 315 14.66 -16.45 -60.98
CA LEU A 315 13.73 -17.21 -60.14
C LEU A 315 14.43 -17.75 -58.89
N ALA A 316 15.65 -18.26 -59.02
CA ALA A 316 16.46 -18.69 -57.88
C ALA A 316 16.78 -17.52 -56.93
N ALA A 317 17.03 -16.31 -57.45
CA ALA A 317 17.22 -15.11 -56.64
C ALA A 317 15.93 -14.69 -55.90
N ALA A 318 14.77 -14.76 -56.55
CA ALA A 318 13.47 -14.50 -55.91
C ALA A 318 13.16 -15.52 -54.80
N GLN A 319 13.45 -16.80 -55.02
CA GLN A 319 13.33 -17.85 -54.01
C GLN A 319 14.26 -17.61 -52.80
N GLN A 320 15.50 -17.17 -53.02
CA GLN A 320 16.41 -16.78 -51.94
C GLN A 320 15.92 -15.53 -51.18
N ALA A 321 15.33 -14.55 -51.87
CA ALA A 321 14.74 -13.38 -51.24
C ALA A 321 13.52 -13.75 -50.37
N LEU A 322 12.67 -14.68 -50.84
CA LEU A 322 11.54 -15.22 -50.08
C LEU A 322 12.02 -15.93 -48.80
N GLN A 323 13.00 -16.84 -48.92
CA GLN A 323 13.60 -17.53 -47.77
C GLN A 323 14.24 -16.56 -46.77
N ALA A 324 14.90 -15.50 -47.25
CA ALA A 324 15.47 -14.46 -46.39
C ALA A 324 14.40 -13.65 -45.64
N ALA A 325 13.28 -13.31 -46.29
CA ALA A 325 12.16 -12.64 -45.66
C ALA A 325 11.44 -13.53 -44.62
N GLU A 326 11.27 -14.82 -44.92
CA GLU A 326 10.70 -15.80 -43.97
C GLU A 326 11.62 -16.06 -42.77
N ALA A 327 12.94 -16.06 -42.99
CA ALA A 327 13.94 -16.10 -41.90
C ALA A 327 13.92 -14.82 -41.06
N ALA A 328 13.76 -13.65 -41.67
CA ALA A 328 13.61 -12.37 -40.96
C ALA A 328 12.32 -12.33 -40.12
N LEU A 329 11.19 -12.81 -40.65
CA LEU A 329 9.93 -12.98 -39.90
C LEU A 329 10.10 -13.92 -38.71
N ARG A 330 10.79 -15.05 -38.90
CA ARG A 330 11.10 -15.99 -37.81
C ARG A 330 11.93 -15.32 -36.71
N ALA A 331 13.02 -14.65 -37.08
CA ALA A 331 13.90 -13.95 -36.15
C ALA A 331 13.19 -12.79 -35.43
N ALA A 332 12.23 -12.11 -36.07
CA ALA A 332 11.42 -11.08 -35.44
C ALA A 332 10.47 -11.69 -34.39
N ALA A 333 9.77 -12.77 -34.72
CA ALA A 333 8.88 -13.48 -33.79
C ALA A 333 9.63 -14.09 -32.59
N GLU A 334 10.81 -14.68 -32.82
CA GLU A 334 11.70 -15.18 -31.76
C GLU A 334 12.18 -14.05 -30.83
N ARG A 335 12.55 -12.89 -31.39
CA ARG A 335 12.92 -11.69 -30.62
C ARG A 335 11.75 -11.11 -29.83
N ARG A 336 10.53 -11.17 -30.39
CA ARG A 336 9.28 -10.68 -29.77
C ARG A 336 8.86 -11.48 -28.54
N LEU A 337 9.15 -12.78 -28.50
CA LEU A 337 8.82 -13.61 -27.35
C LEU A 337 9.49 -13.11 -26.05
N ARG A 338 10.70 -12.53 -26.14
CA ARG A 338 11.46 -12.03 -24.99
C ARG A 338 10.78 -10.85 -24.27
N PRO A 339 10.45 -9.71 -24.91
CA PRO A 339 9.76 -8.62 -24.22
C PRO A 339 8.36 -9.01 -23.71
N VAL A 340 7.66 -9.96 -24.36
CA VAL A 340 6.37 -10.47 -23.83
C VAL A 340 6.57 -11.30 -22.55
N GLN A 341 7.63 -12.12 -22.47
CA GLN A 341 8.03 -12.78 -21.22
C GLN A 341 8.42 -11.75 -20.14
N GLN A 342 9.19 -10.72 -20.50
CA GLN A 342 9.59 -9.66 -19.57
C GLN A 342 8.40 -8.79 -19.12
N GLN A 343 7.34 -8.66 -19.91
CA GLN A 343 6.08 -8.05 -19.46
C GLN A 343 5.39 -8.91 -18.39
N ALA A 344 5.30 -10.24 -18.60
CA ALA A 344 4.78 -11.14 -17.58
C ALA A 344 5.61 -11.11 -16.29
N GLU A 345 6.94 -11.18 -16.40
CA GLU A 345 7.88 -11.08 -15.26
C GLU A 345 7.71 -9.74 -14.49
N ALA A 346 7.54 -8.62 -15.20
CA ALA A 346 7.34 -7.32 -14.57
C ALA A 346 5.99 -7.20 -13.82
N TRP A 347 4.92 -7.79 -14.36
CA TRP A 347 3.63 -7.85 -13.66
C TRP A 347 3.63 -8.85 -12.49
N GLU A 348 4.26 -10.02 -12.62
CA GLU A 348 4.45 -10.96 -11.51
C GLU A 348 5.27 -10.32 -10.37
N ALA A 349 6.33 -9.58 -10.69
CA ALA A 349 7.12 -8.84 -9.71
C ALA A 349 6.32 -7.71 -9.03
N ALA A 350 5.53 -6.93 -9.78
CA ALA A 350 4.67 -5.89 -9.22
C ALA A 350 3.57 -6.47 -8.32
N ALA A 351 2.94 -7.57 -8.73
CA ALA A 351 1.95 -8.27 -7.91
C ALA A 351 2.54 -8.82 -6.61
N ALA A 352 3.74 -9.43 -6.66
CA ALA A 352 4.44 -9.91 -5.48
C ALA A 352 4.84 -8.76 -4.52
N ALA A 353 5.29 -7.62 -5.05
CA ALA A 353 5.61 -6.44 -4.25
C ALA A 353 4.36 -5.84 -3.58
N LEU A 354 3.23 -5.77 -4.29
CA LEU A 354 1.95 -5.31 -3.73
C LEU A 354 1.40 -6.28 -2.68
N GLN A 355 1.57 -7.60 -2.87
CA GLN A 355 1.19 -8.60 -1.87
C GLN A 355 2.06 -8.50 -0.60
N ALA A 356 3.36 -8.23 -0.75
CA ALA A 356 4.25 -7.97 0.39
C ALA A 356 3.86 -6.68 1.14
N LEU A 357 3.54 -5.61 0.41
CA LEU A 357 3.02 -4.36 0.99
C LEU A 357 1.67 -4.58 1.71
N GLN A 358 0.77 -5.40 1.14
CA GLN A 358 -0.49 -5.76 1.77
C GLN A 358 -0.28 -6.49 3.10
N GLY A 359 0.67 -7.45 3.15
CA GLY A 359 1.02 -8.14 4.39
C GLY A 359 1.60 -7.21 5.46
N ALA A 360 2.43 -6.24 5.08
CA ALA A 360 2.94 -5.22 5.99
C ALA A 360 1.84 -4.28 6.50
N GLN A 361 0.90 -3.86 5.64
CA GLN A 361 -0.24 -3.04 6.04
C GLN A 361 -1.24 -3.80 6.92
N GLN A 362 -1.40 -5.11 6.73
CA GLN A 362 -2.20 -5.93 7.62
C GLN A 362 -1.59 -5.97 9.03
N GLN A 363 -0.28 -6.21 9.15
CA GLN A 363 0.43 -6.17 10.44
C GLN A 363 0.35 -4.78 11.10
N GLN A 364 0.39 -3.71 10.31
CA GLN A 364 0.23 -2.33 10.80
C GLN A 364 -1.21 -2.06 11.31
N ALA A 365 -2.24 -2.63 10.67
CA ALA A 365 -3.61 -2.53 11.14
C ALA A 365 -3.86 -3.36 12.42
N GLU A 366 -3.36 -4.60 12.47
CA GLU A 366 -3.42 -5.47 13.64
C GLU A 366 -2.73 -4.80 14.86
N ALA A 367 -1.55 -4.21 14.67
CA ALA A 367 -0.85 -3.47 15.72
C ALA A 367 -1.58 -2.18 16.16
N ALA A 368 -2.31 -1.52 15.26
CA ALA A 368 -3.14 -0.36 15.60
C ALA A 368 -4.38 -0.76 16.44
N GLU A 369 -4.99 -1.90 16.13
CA GLU A 369 -6.10 -2.45 16.93
C GLU A 369 -5.63 -2.90 18.32
N GLU A 370 -4.48 -3.57 18.42
CA GLU A 370 -3.87 -3.92 19.71
C GLU A 370 -3.56 -2.67 20.56
N HIS A 371 -2.99 -1.61 19.95
CA HIS A 371 -2.71 -0.37 20.64
C HIS A 371 -4.00 0.34 21.11
N ALA A 372 -5.03 0.39 20.28
CA ALA A 372 -6.33 0.96 20.65
C ALA A 372 -7.01 0.20 21.80
N ALA A 373 -6.93 -1.14 21.79
CA ALA A 373 -7.41 -1.98 22.88
C ALA A 373 -6.62 -1.75 24.19
N ALA A 374 -5.29 -1.62 24.09
CA ALA A 374 -4.42 -1.35 25.23
C ALA A 374 -4.70 0.03 25.85
N ALA A 375 -4.82 1.09 25.05
CA ALA A 375 -5.18 2.43 25.51
C ALA A 375 -6.57 2.46 26.17
N ALA A 376 -7.57 1.83 25.56
CA ALA A 376 -8.92 1.74 26.12
C ALA A 376 -8.94 1.03 27.49
N ALA A 377 -8.15 -0.05 27.65
CA ALA A 377 -8.01 -0.79 28.90
C ALA A 377 -7.23 -0.02 29.98
N ALA A 378 -6.13 0.66 29.61
CA ALA A 378 -5.35 1.49 30.52
C ALA A 378 -6.18 2.64 31.08
N ALA A 379 -6.92 3.34 30.21
CA ALA A 379 -7.87 4.37 30.61
C ALA A 379 -8.99 3.82 31.53
N ALA A 380 -9.55 2.65 31.22
CA ALA A 380 -10.58 2.05 32.08
C ALA A 380 -10.04 1.70 33.49
N ALA A 381 -8.80 1.21 33.60
CA ALA A 381 -8.16 0.95 34.87
C ALA A 381 -7.86 2.24 35.67
N ALA A 382 -7.45 3.31 34.99
CA ALA A 382 -7.24 4.63 35.60
C ALA A 382 -8.56 5.25 36.10
N GLU A 383 -9.62 5.18 35.29
CA GLU A 383 -10.98 5.58 35.68
C GLU A 383 -11.51 4.78 36.88
N GLU A 384 -11.17 3.49 37.01
CA GLU A 384 -11.59 2.69 38.17
C GLU A 384 -10.78 3.06 39.43
N ALA A 385 -9.45 3.17 39.32
CA ALA A 385 -8.58 3.47 40.46
C ALA A 385 -8.91 4.83 41.10
N THR A 386 -9.17 5.85 40.29
CA THR A 386 -9.61 7.19 40.75
C THR A 386 -11.03 7.14 41.35
N GLN A 387 -11.97 6.38 40.79
CA GLN A 387 -13.27 6.17 41.43
C GLN A 387 -13.19 5.44 42.77
N GLN A 388 -12.28 4.46 42.93
CA GLN A 388 -12.03 3.81 44.22
C GLN A 388 -11.42 4.80 45.23
N ARG A 389 -10.56 5.71 44.77
CA ARG A 389 -9.94 6.78 45.57
C ARG A 389 -10.98 7.78 46.11
N ILE A 390 -11.86 8.29 45.24
CA ILE A 390 -12.95 9.21 45.62
C ILE A 390 -13.86 8.56 46.67
N ARG A 391 -14.34 7.33 46.42
CA ARG A 391 -15.20 6.58 47.37
C ARG A 391 -14.57 6.40 48.75
N HIS A 392 -13.25 6.28 48.82
CA HIS A 392 -12.55 6.16 50.10
C HIS A 392 -12.52 7.49 50.87
N LEU A 393 -12.30 8.61 50.17
CA LEU A 393 -12.35 9.95 50.77
C LEU A 393 -13.77 10.34 51.20
N GLU A 394 -14.78 9.97 50.41
CA GLU A 394 -16.21 10.11 50.77
C GLU A 394 -16.52 9.35 52.07
N GLN A 395 -16.10 8.09 52.19
CA GLN A 395 -16.28 7.27 53.40
C GLN A 395 -15.59 7.89 54.62
N GLN A 396 -14.34 8.35 54.49
CA GLN A 396 -13.64 9.07 55.57
C GLN A 396 -14.39 10.35 55.99
N ALA A 397 -14.94 11.10 55.03
CA ALA A 397 -15.74 12.30 55.31
C ALA A 397 -17.08 11.97 55.98
N GLU A 398 -17.72 10.83 55.71
CA GLU A 398 -18.90 10.35 56.45
C GLU A 398 -18.55 9.93 57.89
N GLU A 399 -17.45 9.20 58.08
CA GLU A 399 -16.98 8.78 59.41
C GLU A 399 -16.60 9.99 60.29
N LEU A 400 -15.90 10.99 59.74
CA LEU A 400 -15.58 12.24 60.43
C LEU A 400 -16.84 13.03 60.80
N GLN A 401 -17.84 13.12 59.90
CA GLN A 401 -19.13 13.74 60.23
C GLN A 401 -19.84 13.04 61.39
N ALA A 402 -19.83 11.71 61.42
CA ALA A 402 -20.40 10.93 62.52
C ALA A 402 -19.65 11.12 63.85
N SER A 403 -18.31 11.28 63.79
CA SER A 403 -17.49 11.62 64.96
C SER A 403 -17.82 13.01 65.51
N ILE A 404 -17.77 14.04 64.66
CA ILE A 404 -18.09 15.43 65.01
C ILE A 404 -19.50 15.54 65.61
N ALA A 405 -20.50 14.92 65.00
CA ALA A 405 -21.87 14.92 65.51
C ALA A 405 -22.00 14.26 66.90
N ARG A 406 -21.25 13.17 67.14
CA ARG A 406 -21.20 12.51 68.46
C ARG A 406 -20.52 13.41 69.48
N HIS A 407 -19.33 13.94 69.20
CA HIS A 407 -18.60 14.81 70.11
C HIS A 407 -19.36 16.11 70.43
N GLN A 408 -20.05 16.71 69.46
CA GLN A 408 -20.95 17.85 69.70
C GLN A 408 -22.12 17.47 70.61
N GLY A 409 -22.73 16.29 70.43
CA GLY A 409 -23.78 15.79 71.31
C GLY A 409 -23.29 15.54 72.74
N GLU A 410 -22.13 14.92 72.90
CA GLU A 410 -21.50 14.69 74.21
C GLU A 410 -21.10 16.01 74.89
N LEU A 411 -20.54 16.97 74.15
CA LEU A 411 -20.22 18.32 74.64
C LEU A 411 -21.48 19.04 75.15
N GLN A 412 -22.58 18.98 74.39
CA GLN A 412 -23.86 19.59 74.77
C GLN A 412 -24.47 18.90 76.00
N GLN A 413 -24.37 17.57 76.12
CA GLN A 413 -24.83 16.84 77.30
C GLN A 413 -24.00 17.16 78.55
N ARG A 414 -22.67 17.12 78.46
CA ARG A 414 -21.76 17.49 79.57
C ARG A 414 -21.99 18.92 80.02
N ARG A 415 -22.09 19.85 79.06
CA ARG A 415 -22.42 21.25 79.33
C ARG A 415 -23.78 21.36 80.01
N GLY A 416 -24.82 20.71 79.49
CA GLY A 416 -26.17 20.75 80.07
C GLY A 416 -26.26 20.17 81.48
N ALA A 417 -25.50 19.12 81.77
CA ALA A 417 -25.39 18.53 83.11
C ALA A 417 -24.71 19.49 84.10
N GLN A 418 -23.51 19.98 83.78
CA GLN A 418 -22.78 20.93 84.64
C GLN A 418 -23.53 22.26 84.80
N GLU A 419 -24.18 22.75 83.74
CA GLU A 419 -25.07 23.92 83.79
C GLU A 419 -26.34 23.69 84.63
N ALA A 420 -26.73 22.44 84.91
CA ALA A 420 -27.82 22.11 85.82
C ALA A 420 -27.30 21.97 87.26
N GLU A 421 -26.24 21.18 87.48
CA GLU A 421 -25.56 20.99 88.77
C GLU A 421 -25.20 22.34 89.41
N LEU A 422 -24.46 23.20 88.69
CA LEU A 422 -24.08 24.54 89.16
C LEU A 422 -25.28 25.48 89.37
N ARG A 423 -26.43 25.24 88.70
CA ARG A 423 -27.67 26.01 88.94
C ARG A 423 -28.43 25.52 90.18
N GLU A 424 -28.41 24.22 90.47
CA GLU A 424 -29.00 23.66 91.68
C GLU A 424 -28.16 24.03 92.91
N GLU A 425 -26.83 23.91 92.85
CA GLU A 425 -25.91 24.37 93.89
C GLU A 425 -26.09 25.86 94.18
N ARG A 426 -26.10 26.71 93.14
CA ARG A 426 -26.34 28.16 93.30
C ARG A 426 -27.72 28.45 93.91
N GLN A 427 -28.76 27.70 93.57
CA GLN A 427 -30.09 27.88 94.15
C GLN A 427 -30.15 27.41 95.61
N ALA A 428 -29.50 26.30 95.95
CA ALA A 428 -29.40 25.81 97.32
C ALA A 428 -28.61 26.80 98.21
N LEU A 429 -27.48 27.31 97.72
CA LEU A 429 -26.67 28.32 98.42
C LEU A 429 -27.38 29.67 98.55
N ALA A 430 -28.13 30.11 97.52
CA ALA A 430 -28.95 31.32 97.62
C ALA A 430 -30.14 31.16 98.59
N ALA A 431 -30.75 29.97 98.66
CA ALA A 431 -31.77 29.66 99.65
C ALA A 431 -31.18 29.60 101.08
N ALA A 432 -29.97 29.05 101.23
CA ALA A 432 -29.23 29.07 102.49
C ALA A 432 -28.87 30.50 102.92
N HIS A 433 -28.43 31.37 101.99
CA HIS A 433 -28.18 32.79 102.26
C HIS A 433 -29.45 33.51 102.74
N ALA A 434 -30.58 33.34 102.06
CA ALA A 434 -31.84 33.97 102.45
C ALA A 434 -32.36 33.45 103.81
N ALA A 435 -32.13 32.16 104.13
CA ALA A 435 -32.41 31.61 105.45
C ALA A 435 -31.50 32.23 106.52
N LEU A 436 -30.19 32.32 106.25
CA LEU A 436 -29.21 32.93 107.14
C LEU A 436 -29.45 34.43 107.36
N GLU A 437 -29.90 35.18 106.35
CA GLU A 437 -30.33 36.58 106.53
C GLU A 437 -31.49 36.71 107.53
N SER A 438 -32.41 35.73 107.56
CA SER A 438 -33.47 35.68 108.57
C SER A 438 -32.95 35.32 109.97
N GLU A 439 -31.85 34.58 110.09
CA GLU A 439 -31.16 34.29 111.35
C GLU A 439 -30.20 35.41 111.80
N VAL A 440 -29.66 36.24 110.89
CA VAL A 440 -28.69 37.31 111.22
C VAL A 440 -29.24 38.33 112.21
N GLU A 441 -30.54 38.63 112.16
CA GLU A 441 -31.20 39.48 113.17
C GLU A 441 -31.32 38.80 114.55
N ALA A 442 -31.33 37.47 114.62
CA ALA A 442 -31.26 36.73 115.88
C ALA A 442 -29.80 36.51 116.36
N LEU A 443 -28.86 36.36 115.44
CA LEU A 443 -27.49 35.91 115.71
C LEU A 443 -26.46 37.03 115.95
N ARG A 444 -26.87 38.31 116.04
CA ARG A 444 -25.99 39.40 116.55
C ARG A 444 -25.40 39.13 117.95
N VAL A 445 -25.97 38.19 118.71
CA VAL A 445 -25.48 37.74 120.02
C VAL A 445 -24.43 36.60 119.92
N ALA A 446 -24.32 35.93 118.77
CA ALA A 446 -23.45 34.76 118.53
C ALA A 446 -22.20 35.06 117.67
N LEU A 447 -21.93 36.34 117.40
CA LEU A 447 -21.00 36.83 116.37
C LEU A 447 -19.62 36.14 116.37
N ALA A 448 -18.96 36.08 117.53
CA ALA A 448 -17.56 35.65 117.66
C ALA A 448 -17.28 34.15 117.41
N ALA A 449 -18.31 33.33 117.21
CA ALA A 449 -18.13 31.93 116.81
C ALA A 449 -18.27 31.72 115.29
N LYS A 450 -19.05 32.58 114.61
CA LYS A 450 -19.34 32.44 113.17
C LYS A 450 -18.24 33.00 112.27
N GLU A 451 -17.36 33.86 112.77
CA GLU A 451 -16.26 34.44 111.97
C GLU A 451 -15.29 33.38 111.40
N ALA A 452 -15.16 32.21 112.06
CA ALA A 452 -14.37 31.08 111.54
C ALA A 452 -15.12 30.31 110.43
N GLU A 453 -16.39 29.98 110.63
CA GLU A 453 -17.22 29.30 109.62
C GLU A 453 -17.45 30.18 108.38
N LEU A 454 -17.45 31.51 108.54
CA LEU A 454 -17.59 32.46 107.44
C LEU A 454 -16.36 32.41 106.51
N ALA A 455 -15.15 32.25 107.06
CA ALA A 455 -13.93 32.04 106.28
C ALA A 455 -13.95 30.72 105.48
N ASP A 456 -14.36 29.61 106.11
CA ASP A 456 -14.52 28.32 105.39
C ASP A 456 -15.59 28.43 104.28
N SER A 457 -16.68 29.16 104.51
CA SER A 457 -17.73 29.38 103.50
C SER A 457 -17.28 30.29 102.36
N GLN A 458 -16.40 31.27 102.62
CA GLN A 458 -15.78 32.07 101.56
C GLN A 458 -14.76 31.25 100.78
N GLN A 459 -13.95 30.41 101.43
CA GLN A 459 -13.03 29.51 100.72
C GLN A 459 -13.80 28.55 99.80
N GLN A 460 -14.91 27.95 100.26
CA GLN A 460 -15.74 27.10 99.41
C GLN A 460 -16.38 27.85 98.24
N LEU A 461 -16.71 29.13 98.41
CA LEU A 461 -17.25 29.98 97.34
C LEU A 461 -16.15 30.40 96.35
N GLU A 462 -14.95 30.73 96.83
CA GLU A 462 -13.76 31.01 96.00
C GLU A 462 -13.28 29.75 95.24
N ASP A 463 -13.33 28.56 95.87
CA ASP A 463 -13.02 27.28 95.23
C ASP A 463 -14.06 26.97 94.13
N ALA A 464 -15.35 27.20 94.40
CA ALA A 464 -16.43 27.03 93.43
C ALA A 464 -16.34 28.05 92.27
N GLU A 465 -16.04 29.33 92.55
CA GLU A 465 -15.79 30.35 91.53
C GLU A 465 -14.52 30.03 90.72
N THR A 466 -13.49 29.44 91.33
CA THR A 466 -12.28 28.97 90.63
C THR A 466 -12.60 27.78 89.72
N ALA A 467 -13.45 26.84 90.14
CA ALA A 467 -13.94 25.76 89.28
C ALA A 467 -14.80 26.32 88.13
N LEU A 468 -15.64 27.33 88.38
CA LEU A 468 -16.42 28.05 87.37
C LEU A 468 -15.54 28.83 86.38
N ALA A 469 -14.38 29.33 86.83
CA ALA A 469 -13.38 29.99 86.01
C ALA A 469 -12.53 29.03 85.18
N ALA A 470 -12.36 27.77 85.61
CA ALA A 470 -11.67 26.71 84.88
C ALA A 470 -12.58 25.92 83.92
N LEU A 471 -13.90 25.95 84.14
CA LEU A 471 -14.89 25.32 83.26
C LEU A 471 -14.72 25.69 81.77
N PRO A 472 -14.51 26.97 81.39
CA PRO A 472 -14.27 27.39 80.01
C PRO A 472 -13.10 26.67 79.33
N ASP A 473 -12.01 26.42 80.05
CA ASP A 473 -10.81 25.78 79.49
C ASP A 473 -11.09 24.31 79.14
N SER A 474 -11.82 23.59 80.01
CA SER A 474 -12.24 22.20 79.74
C SER A 474 -13.18 22.08 78.52
N PHE A 475 -14.02 23.09 78.28
CA PHE A 475 -14.82 23.17 77.06
C PHE A 475 -14.02 23.67 75.86
N ALA A 476 -12.97 24.47 76.06
CA ALA A 476 -12.08 24.95 74.99
C ALA A 476 -11.23 23.81 74.41
N GLU A 477 -10.73 22.88 75.23
CA GLU A 477 -10.04 21.68 74.73
C GLU A 477 -10.96 20.82 73.84
N ALA A 478 -12.17 20.52 74.31
CA ALA A 478 -13.13 19.73 73.54
C ALA A 478 -13.65 20.46 72.29
N ALA A 479 -13.80 21.80 72.34
CA ALA A 479 -14.11 22.61 71.17
C ALA A 479 -12.94 22.68 70.17
N ALA A 480 -11.69 22.66 70.65
CA ALA A 480 -10.50 22.59 69.80
C ALA A 480 -10.37 21.22 69.11
N ALA A 481 -10.71 20.12 69.79
CA ALA A 481 -10.79 18.79 69.20
C ALA A 481 -11.87 18.72 68.09
N ILE A 482 -13.09 19.18 68.37
CA ILE A 482 -14.17 19.29 67.38
C ILE A 482 -13.75 20.16 66.19
N LYS A 483 -13.04 21.27 66.44
CA LYS A 483 -12.51 22.14 65.38
C LYS A 483 -11.42 21.46 64.54
N ALA A 484 -10.58 20.61 65.14
CA ALA A 484 -9.57 19.83 64.41
C ALA A 484 -10.22 18.76 63.52
N GLU A 485 -11.25 18.05 64.00
CA GLU A 485 -12.05 17.13 63.19
C GLU A 485 -12.78 17.87 62.06
N GLN A 486 -13.33 19.06 62.32
CA GLN A 486 -13.95 19.90 61.29
C GLN A 486 -12.93 20.32 60.21
N GLN A 487 -11.71 20.70 60.60
CA GLN A 487 -10.63 21.02 59.67
C GLN A 487 -10.25 19.78 58.82
N GLN A 488 -10.22 18.59 59.41
CA GLN A 488 -9.98 17.34 58.68
C GLN A 488 -11.14 17.02 57.71
N LEU A 489 -12.39 17.23 58.11
CA LEU A 489 -13.55 17.04 57.24
C LEU A 489 -13.54 18.01 56.04
N GLU A 490 -13.18 19.27 56.26
CA GLU A 490 -13.01 20.26 55.18
C GLU A 490 -11.89 19.83 54.22
N ASN A 491 -10.77 19.33 54.74
CA ASN A 491 -9.68 18.79 53.92
C ASN A 491 -10.12 17.55 53.11
N CYS A 492 -10.71 16.53 53.73
CA CYS A 492 -11.17 15.31 53.02
C CYS A 492 -12.20 15.61 51.93
N ARG A 493 -13.07 16.63 52.14
CA ARG A 493 -13.99 17.11 51.10
C ARG A 493 -13.27 17.82 49.95
N GLY A 494 -12.34 18.73 50.26
CA GLY A 494 -11.53 19.39 49.23
C GLY A 494 -10.66 18.41 48.43
N GLU A 495 -10.14 17.37 49.08
CA GLU A 495 -9.42 16.27 48.41
C GLU A 495 -10.36 15.44 47.51
N ALA A 496 -11.58 15.10 47.97
CA ALA A 496 -12.56 14.38 47.15
C ALA A 496 -13.06 15.21 45.95
N GLU A 497 -13.29 16.52 46.14
CA GLU A 497 -13.67 17.46 45.06
C GLU A 497 -12.53 17.61 44.03
N ALA A 498 -11.27 17.68 44.48
CA ALA A 498 -10.09 17.74 43.61
C ALA A 498 -9.85 16.42 42.84
N GLU A 499 -9.98 15.26 43.49
CA GLU A 499 -9.89 13.95 42.84
C GLU A 499 -11.06 13.74 41.85
N THR A 500 -12.24 14.30 42.11
CA THR A 500 -13.38 14.29 41.17
C THR A 500 -13.09 15.12 39.92
N ALA A 501 -12.56 16.34 40.07
CA ALA A 501 -12.14 17.16 38.93
C ALA A 501 -11.00 16.50 38.13
N SER A 502 -10.06 15.84 38.83
CA SER A 502 -8.98 15.05 38.20
C SER A 502 -9.51 13.86 37.40
N LEU A 503 -10.56 13.18 37.88
CA LEU A 503 -11.26 12.12 37.14
C LEU A 503 -11.99 12.65 35.90
N GLU A 504 -12.57 13.86 35.95
CA GLU A 504 -13.19 14.47 34.76
C GLU A 504 -12.13 14.83 33.71
N GLN A 505 -11.02 15.46 34.10
CA GLN A 505 -9.90 15.73 33.18
C GLN A 505 -9.31 14.43 32.61
N ALA A 506 -9.04 13.42 33.44
CA ALA A 506 -8.50 12.13 32.98
C ALA A 506 -9.45 11.39 32.01
N ARG A 507 -10.76 11.63 32.11
CA ARG A 507 -11.76 11.12 31.15
C ARG A 507 -11.74 11.85 29.83
N GLU A 508 -11.52 13.16 29.82
CA GLU A 508 -11.37 13.94 28.59
C GLU A 508 -10.08 13.53 27.87
N GLU A 509 -8.94 13.47 28.58
CA GLU A 509 -7.66 12.99 28.04
C GLU A 509 -7.77 11.55 27.49
N ALA A 510 -8.42 10.64 28.23
CA ALA A 510 -8.70 9.29 27.76
C ALA A 510 -9.66 9.23 26.56
N ALA A 511 -10.61 10.16 26.44
CA ALA A 511 -11.50 10.24 25.29
C ALA A 511 -10.75 10.72 24.04
N GLU A 512 -9.82 11.68 24.18
CA GLU A 512 -8.93 12.11 23.10
C GLU A 512 -7.99 10.98 22.66
N GLU A 513 -7.35 10.25 23.59
CA GLU A 513 -6.49 9.10 23.25
C GLU A 513 -7.29 7.99 22.55
N ARG A 514 -8.46 7.61 23.08
CA ARG A 514 -9.37 6.63 22.45
C ARG A 514 -9.79 7.08 21.05
N ALA A 515 -10.05 8.38 20.83
CA ALA A 515 -10.40 8.93 19.51
C ALA A 515 -9.20 8.93 18.54
N ALA A 516 -8.00 9.28 19.00
CA ALA A 516 -6.78 9.25 18.20
C ALA A 516 -6.42 7.81 17.77
N ALA A 517 -6.53 6.84 18.68
CA ALA A 517 -6.31 5.44 18.40
C ALA A 517 -7.35 4.87 17.43
N ALA A 518 -8.64 5.20 17.59
CA ALA A 518 -9.68 4.82 16.63
C ALA A 518 -9.46 5.43 15.23
N ALA A 519 -8.96 6.67 15.16
CA ALA A 519 -8.56 7.30 13.90
C ALA A 519 -7.36 6.61 13.25
N ALA A 520 -6.38 6.14 14.03
CA ALA A 520 -5.24 5.37 13.55
C ALA A 520 -5.67 4.01 12.96
N VAL A 521 -6.55 3.27 13.65
CA VAL A 521 -7.16 2.01 13.13
C VAL A 521 -7.90 2.28 11.81
N ALA A 522 -8.74 3.31 11.76
CA ALA A 522 -9.48 3.66 10.54
C ALA A 522 -8.56 4.05 9.37
N ALA A 523 -7.45 4.74 9.64
CA ALA A 523 -6.46 5.08 8.63
C ALA A 523 -5.67 3.86 8.12
N ALA A 524 -5.31 2.93 9.00
CA ALA A 524 -4.62 1.68 8.64
C ALA A 524 -5.53 0.76 7.81
N ALA A 525 -6.81 0.64 8.18
CA ALA A 525 -7.80 -0.12 7.40
C ALA A 525 -7.97 0.44 5.97
N GLN A 526 -8.05 1.77 5.82
CA GLN A 526 -8.12 2.41 4.49
C GLN A 526 -6.86 2.17 3.65
N GLN A 527 -5.68 2.15 4.25
CA GLN A 527 -4.42 1.84 3.56
C GLN A 527 -4.38 0.37 3.12
N LEU A 528 -4.80 -0.55 3.99
CA LEU A 528 -4.92 -1.98 3.67
C LEU A 528 -5.90 -2.23 2.51
N ASP A 529 -7.09 -1.62 2.53
CA ASP A 529 -8.07 -1.72 1.43
C ASP A 529 -7.51 -1.20 0.10
N CYS A 530 -6.86 -0.03 0.10
CA CYS A 530 -6.25 0.54 -1.10
C CYS A 530 -5.16 -0.37 -1.70
N VAL A 531 -4.29 -0.93 -0.86
CA VAL A 531 -3.24 -1.85 -1.31
C VAL A 531 -3.83 -3.20 -1.75
N ALA A 532 -4.83 -3.74 -1.05
CA ALA A 532 -5.49 -4.99 -1.41
C ALA A 532 -6.15 -4.93 -2.79
N VAL A 533 -6.86 -3.83 -3.11
CA VAL A 533 -7.44 -3.62 -4.44
C VAL A 533 -6.36 -3.56 -5.52
N ALA A 534 -5.25 -2.86 -5.26
CA ALA A 534 -4.12 -2.79 -6.19
C ALA A 534 -3.44 -4.16 -6.39
N ALA A 535 -3.24 -4.94 -5.32
CA ALA A 535 -2.64 -6.27 -5.36
C ALA A 535 -3.49 -7.27 -6.17
N VAL A 536 -4.80 -7.29 -5.94
CA VAL A 536 -5.74 -8.15 -6.69
C VAL A 536 -5.75 -7.79 -8.18
N ALA A 537 -5.77 -6.49 -8.53
CA ALA A 537 -5.71 -6.05 -9.92
C ALA A 537 -4.38 -6.44 -10.60
N ALA A 538 -3.25 -6.24 -9.91
CA ALA A 538 -1.94 -6.61 -10.43
C ALA A 538 -1.77 -8.13 -10.61
N ALA A 539 -2.30 -8.94 -9.68
CA ALA A 539 -2.27 -10.40 -9.79
C ALA A 539 -3.11 -10.92 -10.96
N ALA A 540 -4.27 -10.29 -11.24
CA ALA A 540 -5.10 -10.64 -12.39
C ALA A 540 -4.41 -10.32 -13.73
N GLU A 541 -3.78 -9.14 -13.84
CA GLU A 541 -2.97 -8.79 -15.02
C GLU A 541 -1.72 -9.67 -15.16
N ALA A 542 -1.02 -9.99 -14.08
CA ALA A 542 0.12 -10.92 -14.10
C ALA A 542 -0.27 -12.29 -14.67
N ALA A 543 -1.39 -12.86 -14.21
CA ALA A 543 -1.92 -14.11 -14.75
C ALA A 543 -2.30 -14.00 -16.24
N SER A 544 -2.85 -12.85 -16.67
CA SER A 544 -3.19 -12.56 -18.07
C SER A 544 -1.93 -12.50 -18.96
N GLN A 545 -0.93 -11.69 -18.59
CA GLN A 545 0.32 -11.56 -19.35
C GLN A 545 1.13 -12.86 -19.36
N ARG A 546 1.10 -13.63 -18.27
CA ARG A 546 1.70 -14.98 -18.21
C ARG A 546 1.04 -15.94 -19.19
N ALA A 547 -0.29 -16.06 -19.16
CA ALA A 547 -1.02 -16.92 -20.09
C ALA A 547 -0.79 -16.52 -21.55
N ARG A 548 -0.65 -15.22 -21.82
CA ARG A 548 -0.25 -14.68 -23.12
C ARG A 548 1.17 -15.12 -23.52
N ALA A 549 2.16 -14.96 -22.64
CA ALA A 549 3.55 -15.33 -22.90
C ALA A 549 3.74 -16.85 -23.11
N GLU A 550 3.05 -17.68 -22.31
CA GLU A 550 2.99 -19.13 -22.49
C GLU A 550 2.34 -19.50 -23.83
N ALA A 551 1.30 -18.79 -24.26
CA ALA A 551 0.62 -19.03 -25.53
C ALA A 551 1.40 -18.56 -26.76
N GLU A 552 2.11 -17.40 -26.72
CA GLU A 552 3.04 -17.03 -27.80
C GLU A 552 4.22 -18.02 -27.89
N ARG A 553 4.73 -18.52 -26.74
CA ARG A 553 5.76 -19.57 -26.71
C ARG A 553 5.30 -20.87 -27.36
N ALA A 554 4.08 -21.31 -27.05
CA ALA A 554 3.50 -22.53 -27.64
C ALA A 554 3.26 -22.38 -29.15
N ALA A 555 2.78 -21.21 -29.60
CA ALA A 555 2.63 -20.91 -31.03
C ALA A 555 3.99 -20.91 -31.75
N ALA A 556 5.01 -20.25 -31.17
CA ALA A 556 6.35 -20.21 -31.75
C ALA A 556 6.98 -21.61 -31.88
N ALA A 557 6.84 -22.46 -30.86
CA ALA A 557 7.34 -23.83 -30.88
C ALA A 557 6.68 -24.69 -31.98
N LYS A 558 5.35 -24.62 -32.11
CA LYS A 558 4.60 -25.34 -33.16
C LYS A 558 4.93 -24.83 -34.56
N LEU A 559 5.17 -23.53 -34.73
CA LEU A 559 5.61 -22.95 -36.00
C LEU A 559 7.08 -23.28 -36.32
N ALA A 560 7.92 -23.61 -35.33
CA ALA A 560 9.25 -24.16 -35.57
C ALA A 560 9.15 -25.62 -36.06
N GLU A 561 8.40 -26.47 -35.37
CA GLU A 561 8.17 -27.88 -35.73
C GLU A 561 7.67 -28.05 -37.18
N LEU A 562 6.65 -27.26 -37.58
CA LEU A 562 6.12 -27.29 -38.95
C LEU A 562 7.16 -26.89 -40.00
N ARG A 563 8.05 -25.95 -39.68
CA ARG A 563 9.12 -25.48 -40.57
C ARG A 563 10.33 -26.41 -40.60
N GLU A 564 10.59 -27.16 -39.53
CA GLU A 564 11.60 -28.23 -39.53
C GLU A 564 11.13 -29.40 -40.41
N ALA A 565 9.85 -29.77 -40.34
CA ALA A 565 9.25 -30.74 -41.25
C ALA A 565 9.28 -30.26 -42.72
N GLU A 566 8.98 -28.98 -42.96
CA GLU A 566 9.08 -28.36 -44.28
C GLU A 566 10.52 -28.36 -44.83
N ALA A 567 11.51 -27.95 -44.02
CA ALA A 567 12.92 -27.96 -44.41
C ALA A 567 13.45 -29.38 -44.66
N ALA A 568 13.02 -30.37 -43.87
CA ALA A 568 13.36 -31.77 -44.10
C ALA A 568 12.79 -32.29 -45.44
N ALA A 569 11.55 -31.94 -45.78
CA ALA A 569 10.96 -32.30 -47.08
C ALA A 569 11.64 -31.57 -48.25
N GLN A 570 12.01 -30.29 -48.11
CA GLN A 570 12.82 -29.57 -49.11
C GLN A 570 14.20 -30.22 -49.32
N GLN A 571 14.85 -30.73 -48.26
CA GLN A 571 16.11 -31.49 -48.39
C GLN A 571 15.92 -32.82 -49.14
N GLN A 572 14.78 -33.51 -48.95
CA GLN A 572 14.43 -34.71 -49.71
C GLN A 572 14.24 -34.40 -51.21
N VAL A 573 13.62 -33.27 -51.56
CA VAL A 573 13.52 -32.81 -52.95
C VAL A 573 14.91 -32.62 -53.55
N ALA A 574 15.78 -31.83 -52.92
CA ALA A 574 17.13 -31.57 -53.42
C ALA A 574 17.96 -32.86 -53.59
N ALA A 575 17.84 -33.82 -52.66
CA ALA A 575 18.48 -35.12 -52.77
C ALA A 575 17.92 -35.99 -53.92
N ALA A 576 16.61 -35.98 -54.14
CA ALA A 576 15.97 -36.69 -55.24
C ALA A 576 16.30 -36.07 -56.60
N GLU A 577 16.39 -34.74 -56.70
CA GLU A 577 16.82 -34.04 -57.91
C GLU A 577 18.29 -34.32 -58.26
N ALA A 578 19.18 -34.32 -57.27
CA ALA A 578 20.58 -34.70 -57.48
C ALA A 578 20.72 -36.14 -57.99
N ALA A 579 19.99 -37.09 -57.39
CA ALA A 579 19.98 -38.49 -57.80
C ALA A 579 19.39 -38.70 -59.22
N ALA A 580 18.35 -37.93 -59.58
CA ALA A 580 17.79 -37.95 -60.93
C ALA A 580 18.78 -37.38 -61.96
N ALA A 581 19.44 -36.26 -61.66
CA ALA A 581 20.46 -35.66 -62.52
C ALA A 581 21.68 -36.59 -62.73
N GLU A 582 22.16 -37.25 -61.68
CA GLU A 582 23.24 -38.24 -61.75
C GLU A 582 22.84 -39.44 -62.63
N ALA A 583 21.65 -40.00 -62.41
CA ALA A 583 21.14 -41.12 -63.22
C ALA A 583 20.96 -40.72 -64.70
N GLN A 584 20.48 -39.50 -64.97
CA GLN A 584 20.41 -38.95 -66.33
C GLN A 584 21.80 -38.75 -66.96
N GLN A 585 22.80 -38.26 -66.22
CA GLN A 585 24.17 -38.12 -66.72
C GLN A 585 24.74 -39.49 -67.11
N CYS A 586 24.69 -40.47 -66.20
CA CYS A 586 25.15 -41.83 -66.47
C CYS A 586 24.45 -42.45 -67.69
N SER A 587 23.16 -42.15 -67.91
CA SER A 587 22.41 -42.61 -69.09
C SER A 587 22.96 -42.01 -70.40
N ARG A 588 23.27 -40.70 -70.40
CA ARG A 588 23.94 -40.04 -71.54
C ARG A 588 25.34 -40.60 -71.79
N GLU A 589 26.09 -40.93 -70.74
CA GLU A 589 27.41 -41.57 -70.86
C GLU A 589 27.34 -42.99 -71.44
N LEU A 590 26.40 -43.83 -70.99
CA LEU A 590 26.20 -45.17 -71.57
C LEU A 590 25.76 -45.09 -73.03
N ALA A 591 24.81 -44.21 -73.36
CA ALA A 591 24.38 -43.98 -74.75
C ALA A 591 25.55 -43.55 -75.65
N GLY A 592 26.47 -42.71 -75.15
CA GLY A 592 27.71 -42.35 -75.83
C GLY A 592 28.67 -43.54 -76.02
N ARG A 593 28.80 -44.42 -75.02
CA ARG A 593 29.58 -45.67 -75.12
C ARG A 593 28.97 -46.63 -76.14
N ARG A 594 27.64 -46.81 -76.13
CA ARG A 594 26.92 -47.66 -77.09
C ARG A 594 27.08 -47.14 -78.52
N ALA A 595 26.88 -45.84 -78.75
CA ALA A 595 27.08 -45.23 -80.06
C ALA A 595 28.51 -45.41 -80.58
N LYS A 596 29.52 -45.28 -79.70
CA LYS A 596 30.92 -45.56 -80.05
C LYS A 596 31.14 -47.05 -80.39
N LEU A 597 30.63 -47.99 -79.60
CA LEU A 597 30.75 -49.43 -79.86
C LEU A 597 30.04 -49.84 -81.16
N GLN A 598 28.87 -49.28 -81.45
CA GLN A 598 28.14 -49.49 -82.70
C GLN A 598 28.90 -48.93 -83.91
N HIS A 599 29.60 -47.80 -83.78
CA HIS A 599 30.49 -47.28 -84.81
C HIS A 599 31.73 -48.17 -85.03
N GLU A 600 32.41 -48.60 -83.96
CA GLU A 600 33.55 -49.52 -84.06
C GLU A 600 33.13 -50.88 -84.65
N LEU A 601 31.93 -51.37 -84.33
CA LEU A 601 31.34 -52.57 -84.92
C LEU A 601 31.13 -52.41 -86.43
N GLY A 602 30.52 -51.30 -86.87
CA GLY A 602 30.33 -51.02 -88.29
C GLY A 602 31.64 -50.90 -89.08
N LEU A 603 32.71 -50.37 -88.45
CA LEU A 603 34.06 -50.38 -89.03
C LEU A 603 34.62 -51.81 -89.14
N ALA A 604 34.48 -52.65 -88.11
CA ALA A 604 34.95 -54.03 -88.13
C ALA A 604 34.20 -54.89 -89.16
N GLU A 605 32.87 -54.78 -89.23
CA GLU A 605 32.03 -55.43 -90.24
C GLU A 605 32.38 -54.94 -91.66
N GLY A 606 32.68 -53.65 -91.83
CA GLY A 606 33.16 -53.08 -93.08
C GLY A 606 34.51 -53.65 -93.55
N VAL A 607 35.47 -53.80 -92.63
CA VAL A 607 36.77 -54.45 -92.92
C VAL A 607 36.56 -55.93 -93.28
N ALA A 608 35.76 -56.66 -92.50
CA ALA A 608 35.44 -58.06 -92.79
C ALA A 608 34.78 -58.21 -94.18
N ALA A 609 33.83 -57.35 -94.52
CA ALA A 609 33.16 -57.36 -95.83
C ALA A 609 34.14 -57.03 -96.98
N ALA A 610 35.02 -56.05 -96.81
CA ALA A 610 36.02 -55.69 -97.81
C ALA A 610 37.05 -56.82 -98.02
N ALA A 611 37.54 -57.43 -96.95
CA ALA A 611 38.44 -58.58 -97.00
C ALA A 611 37.77 -59.79 -97.67
N ARG A 612 36.53 -60.12 -97.29
CA ARG A 612 35.70 -61.16 -97.93
C ARG A 612 35.49 -60.91 -99.43
N ALA A 613 35.27 -59.66 -99.85
CA ALA A 613 35.12 -59.29 -101.26
C ALA A 613 36.43 -59.38 -102.06
N ARG A 614 37.59 -59.19 -101.41
CA ARG A 614 38.92 -59.31 -102.02
C ARG A 614 39.30 -60.77 -102.32
N ILE A 615 38.91 -61.72 -101.46
CA ILE A 615 39.21 -63.16 -101.61
C ILE A 615 38.85 -63.73 -103.00
N PRO A 616 37.61 -63.59 -103.54
CA PRO A 616 37.27 -64.14 -104.85
C PRO A 616 38.01 -63.46 -106.02
N GLU A 617 38.39 -62.18 -105.90
CA GLU A 617 39.25 -61.53 -106.91
C GLU A 617 40.68 -62.08 -106.85
N LEU A 618 41.23 -62.29 -105.65
CA LEU A 618 42.54 -62.92 -105.48
C LEU A 618 42.53 -64.40 -105.89
N GLU A 619 41.41 -65.11 -105.76
CA GLU A 619 41.24 -66.43 -106.36
C GLU A 619 41.23 -66.36 -107.90
N LYS A 620 40.59 -65.36 -108.51
CA LYS A 620 40.59 -65.19 -109.98
C LYS A 620 42.00 -64.87 -110.48
N THR A 621 42.73 -63.96 -109.85
CA THR A 621 44.12 -63.63 -110.25
C THR A 621 45.04 -64.83 -110.06
N LYS A 622 44.94 -65.55 -108.94
CA LYS A 622 45.63 -66.83 -108.71
C LYS A 622 45.34 -67.87 -109.80
N LYS A 623 44.07 -68.04 -110.19
CA LYS A 623 43.66 -68.97 -111.25
C LYS A 623 44.18 -68.53 -112.63
N ALA A 624 44.19 -67.23 -112.92
CA ALA A 624 44.73 -66.68 -114.16
C ALA A 624 46.27 -66.80 -114.25
N ALA A 625 46.99 -66.49 -113.17
CA ALA A 625 48.45 -66.64 -113.08
C ALA A 625 48.89 -68.11 -113.16
N ALA A 626 48.14 -69.02 -112.54
CA ALA A 626 48.37 -70.46 -112.69
C ALA A 626 48.17 -70.92 -114.15
N ALA A 627 47.17 -70.36 -114.85
CA ALA A 627 46.92 -70.67 -116.27
C ALA A 627 48.01 -70.11 -117.21
N SER A 628 48.60 -68.94 -116.90
CA SER A 628 49.75 -68.38 -117.63
C SER A 628 51.09 -69.04 -117.26
N ARG A 629 51.10 -69.97 -116.29
CA ARG A 629 52.28 -70.61 -115.68
C ARG A 629 53.21 -69.65 -114.91
N ASP A 630 52.72 -68.47 -114.54
CA ASP A 630 53.43 -67.62 -113.58
C ASP A 630 53.15 -68.10 -112.15
N PHE A 631 53.92 -69.11 -111.74
CA PHE A 631 53.85 -69.66 -110.40
C PHE A 631 54.23 -68.67 -109.30
N LYS A 632 54.92 -67.56 -109.62
CA LYS A 632 55.27 -66.54 -108.64
C LYS A 632 54.05 -65.69 -108.31
N THR A 633 53.43 -65.05 -109.30
CA THR A 633 52.22 -64.24 -109.03
C THR A 633 51.04 -65.09 -108.57
N ALA A 634 50.96 -66.37 -108.98
CA ALA A 634 49.99 -67.32 -108.44
C ALA A 634 50.23 -67.66 -106.95
N ALA A 635 51.49 -67.70 -106.50
CA ALA A 635 51.84 -67.91 -105.09
C ALA A 635 51.63 -66.64 -104.25
N GLU A 636 51.98 -65.47 -104.80
CA GLU A 636 51.74 -64.16 -104.18
C GLU A 636 50.24 -63.92 -103.98
N ALA A 637 49.42 -64.10 -105.02
CA ALA A 637 47.96 -64.02 -104.91
C ALA A 637 47.35 -65.08 -103.97
N ALA A 638 47.97 -66.26 -103.84
CA ALA A 638 47.53 -67.28 -102.86
C ALA A 638 47.89 -66.91 -101.41
N ALA A 639 49.04 -66.26 -101.19
CA ALA A 639 49.43 -65.74 -99.89
C ALA A 639 48.56 -64.53 -99.50
N GLU A 640 48.29 -63.64 -100.44
CA GLU A 640 47.40 -62.48 -100.26
C GLU A 640 45.96 -62.93 -100.00
N ALA A 641 45.45 -63.94 -100.71
CA ALA A 641 44.12 -64.50 -100.44
C ALA A 641 44.03 -65.14 -99.03
N LYS A 642 45.12 -65.78 -98.57
CA LYS A 642 45.19 -66.31 -97.19
C LYS A 642 45.29 -65.19 -96.15
N ALA A 643 46.02 -64.12 -96.45
CA ALA A 643 46.09 -62.94 -95.59
C ALA A 643 44.71 -62.25 -95.48
N ALA A 644 44.01 -62.04 -96.60
CA ALA A 644 42.65 -61.51 -96.61
C ALA A 644 41.63 -62.42 -95.90
N ALA A 645 41.81 -63.74 -95.96
CA ALA A 645 40.98 -64.68 -95.19
C ALA A 645 41.24 -64.57 -93.67
N ALA A 646 42.50 -64.45 -93.24
CA ALA A 646 42.84 -64.23 -91.83
C ALA A 646 42.45 -62.82 -91.32
N GLU A 647 42.51 -61.81 -92.18
CA GLU A 647 42.03 -60.45 -91.93
C GLU A 647 40.51 -60.42 -91.75
N ALA A 648 39.77 -61.13 -92.61
CA ALA A 648 38.33 -61.33 -92.46
C ALA A 648 38.00 -62.07 -91.15
N GLU A 649 38.66 -63.20 -90.86
CA GLU A 649 38.42 -63.98 -89.64
C GLU A 649 38.71 -63.15 -88.37
N ALA A 650 39.80 -62.40 -88.33
CA ALA A 650 40.14 -61.51 -87.21
C ALA A 650 39.17 -60.33 -87.07
N ALA A 651 38.72 -59.75 -88.18
CA ALA A 651 37.70 -58.68 -88.18
C ALA A 651 36.32 -59.21 -87.73
N GLU A 652 35.97 -60.45 -88.09
CA GLU A 652 34.75 -61.12 -87.64
C GLU A 652 34.78 -61.48 -86.15
N GLN A 653 35.91 -61.95 -85.64
CA GLN A 653 36.12 -62.17 -84.20
C GLN A 653 35.97 -60.85 -83.43
N ARG A 654 36.63 -59.78 -83.88
CA ARG A 654 36.50 -58.44 -83.29
C ARG A 654 35.07 -57.88 -83.40
N ALA A 655 34.36 -58.13 -84.49
CA ALA A 655 32.95 -57.73 -84.63
C ALA A 655 32.06 -58.51 -83.63
N ALA A 656 32.31 -59.79 -83.40
CA ALA A 656 31.58 -60.58 -82.40
C ALA A 656 31.84 -60.06 -80.96
N GLU A 657 33.09 -59.73 -80.62
CA GLU A 657 33.46 -59.12 -79.34
C GLU A 657 32.79 -57.76 -79.14
N LEU A 658 32.87 -56.85 -80.13
CA LEU A 658 32.24 -55.53 -80.09
C LEU A 658 30.71 -55.62 -79.99
N LYS A 659 30.10 -56.61 -80.65
CA LYS A 659 28.66 -56.88 -80.56
C LYS A 659 28.24 -57.41 -79.20
N GLN A 660 29.04 -58.27 -78.57
CA GLN A 660 28.81 -58.72 -77.20
C GLN A 660 28.97 -57.55 -76.20
N ALA A 661 29.97 -56.69 -76.39
CA ALA A 661 30.17 -55.50 -75.57
C ALA A 661 29.00 -54.50 -75.71
N ALA A 662 28.52 -54.26 -76.94
CA ALA A 662 27.37 -53.40 -77.19
C ALA A 662 26.09 -53.93 -76.53
N ALA A 663 25.81 -55.23 -76.63
CA ALA A 663 24.68 -55.87 -75.97
C ALA A 663 24.79 -55.83 -74.42
N GLY A 664 26.02 -55.83 -73.88
CA GLY A 664 26.29 -55.59 -72.46
C GLY A 664 25.88 -54.17 -72.04
N VAL A 665 26.33 -53.15 -72.77
CA VAL A 665 25.96 -51.75 -72.52
C VAL A 665 24.45 -51.52 -72.70
N GLU A 666 23.80 -52.14 -73.68
CA GLU A 666 22.33 -52.09 -73.84
C GLU A 666 21.59 -52.69 -72.63
N GLY A 667 22.17 -53.70 -71.96
CA GLY A 667 21.66 -54.23 -70.69
C GLY A 667 21.86 -53.27 -69.51
N GLU A 668 23.02 -52.61 -69.43
CA GLU A 668 23.30 -51.57 -68.41
C GLU A 668 22.40 -50.35 -68.59
N GLU A 669 22.18 -49.90 -69.84
CA GLU A 669 21.22 -48.84 -70.20
C GLU A 669 19.79 -49.21 -69.79
N GLY A 670 19.36 -50.46 -70.02
CA GLY A 670 18.03 -50.92 -69.61
C GLY A 670 17.82 -50.89 -68.10
N ALA A 671 18.83 -51.32 -67.33
CA ALA A 671 18.81 -51.23 -65.87
C ALA A 671 18.84 -49.78 -65.38
N LEU A 672 19.63 -48.92 -66.03
CA LEU A 672 19.75 -47.51 -65.67
C LEU A 672 18.51 -46.70 -66.07
N ALA A 673 17.83 -47.03 -67.16
CA ALA A 673 16.56 -46.41 -67.53
C ALA A 673 15.46 -46.69 -66.48
N ALA A 674 15.44 -47.90 -65.91
CA ALA A 674 14.58 -48.22 -64.77
C ALA A 674 14.96 -47.42 -63.51
N ALA A 675 16.27 -47.21 -63.26
CA ALA A 675 16.75 -46.40 -62.15
C ALA A 675 16.44 -44.89 -62.33
N VAL A 676 16.55 -44.34 -63.55
CA VAL A 676 16.11 -42.98 -63.90
C VAL A 676 14.60 -42.84 -63.63
N SER A 677 13.78 -43.76 -64.14
CA SER A 677 12.34 -43.76 -63.89
C SER A 677 12.00 -43.83 -62.40
N GLN A 678 12.76 -44.61 -61.61
CA GLN A 678 12.60 -44.64 -60.16
C GLN A 678 13.06 -43.34 -59.47
N ALA A 679 14.12 -42.69 -59.96
CA ALA A 679 14.60 -41.42 -59.43
C ALA A 679 13.61 -40.27 -59.69
N GLU A 680 13.06 -40.17 -60.91
CA GLU A 680 12.01 -39.21 -61.23
C GLU A 680 10.73 -39.48 -60.42
N ALA A 681 10.33 -40.75 -60.23
CA ALA A 681 9.19 -41.09 -59.38
C ALA A 681 9.42 -40.69 -57.90
N ARG A 682 10.65 -40.84 -57.38
CA ARG A 682 11.03 -40.34 -56.04
C ARG A 682 11.02 -38.81 -55.98
N LYS A 683 11.50 -38.12 -57.02
CA LYS A 683 11.44 -36.65 -57.14
C LYS A 683 9.99 -36.16 -57.07
N VAL A 684 9.09 -36.73 -57.86
CA VAL A 684 7.65 -36.36 -57.85
C VAL A 684 7.04 -36.57 -56.45
N ALA A 685 7.32 -37.71 -55.80
CA ALA A 685 6.84 -37.97 -54.45
C ALA A 685 7.39 -36.97 -53.42
N ALA A 686 8.69 -36.69 -53.44
CA ALA A 686 9.33 -35.72 -52.54
C ALA A 686 8.79 -34.30 -52.74
N VAL A 687 8.54 -33.88 -53.99
CA VAL A 687 7.92 -32.58 -54.30
C VAL A 687 6.49 -32.50 -53.74
N GLN A 688 5.71 -33.58 -53.85
CA GLN A 688 4.37 -33.62 -53.27
C GLN A 688 4.40 -33.63 -51.72
N GLU A 689 5.38 -34.29 -51.09
CA GLU A 689 5.58 -34.24 -49.64
C GLU A 689 6.03 -32.84 -49.16
N ALA A 690 6.91 -32.17 -49.90
CA ALA A 690 7.32 -30.79 -49.61
C ALA A 690 6.15 -29.80 -49.77
N ALA A 691 5.30 -29.98 -50.80
CA ALA A 691 4.06 -29.21 -50.95
C ALA A 691 3.09 -29.47 -49.77
N CYS A 692 2.91 -30.72 -49.36
CA CYS A 692 2.14 -31.07 -48.16
C CYS A 692 2.68 -30.39 -46.89
N ALA A 693 4.00 -30.37 -46.70
CA ALA A 693 4.64 -29.79 -45.54
C ALA A 693 4.49 -28.26 -45.52
N ARG A 694 4.76 -27.58 -46.64
CA ARG A 694 4.58 -26.13 -46.77
C ARG A 694 3.11 -25.72 -46.62
N TRP A 695 2.16 -26.49 -47.15
CA TRP A 695 0.73 -26.25 -46.95
C TRP A 695 0.34 -26.32 -45.46
N ARG A 696 0.83 -27.31 -44.71
CA ARG A 696 0.64 -27.41 -43.25
C ARG A 696 1.31 -26.25 -42.50
N SER A 697 2.50 -25.84 -42.94
CA SER A 697 3.26 -24.69 -42.41
C SER A 697 2.48 -23.38 -42.55
N LEU A 698 1.94 -23.10 -43.74
CA LEU A 698 1.10 -21.93 -44.04
C LEU A 698 -0.22 -21.94 -43.25
N LEU A 699 -0.94 -23.06 -43.21
CA LEU A 699 -2.16 -23.19 -42.41
C LEU A 699 -1.89 -23.06 -40.90
N GLY A 700 -0.73 -23.55 -40.43
CA GLY A 700 -0.27 -23.32 -39.07
C GLY A 700 -0.07 -21.84 -38.78
N ALA A 701 0.62 -21.12 -39.66
CA ALA A 701 0.84 -19.67 -39.54
C ALA A 701 -0.49 -18.90 -39.55
N ALA A 702 -1.41 -19.21 -40.47
CA ALA A 702 -2.72 -18.59 -40.54
C ALA A 702 -3.56 -18.84 -39.27
N ALA A 703 -3.56 -20.08 -38.75
CA ALA A 703 -4.33 -20.43 -37.55
C ALA A 703 -3.77 -19.75 -36.28
N GLU A 704 -2.45 -19.63 -36.11
CA GLU A 704 -1.88 -18.90 -34.98
C GLU A 704 -2.06 -17.37 -35.15
N LEU A 705 -2.05 -16.84 -36.38
CA LEU A 705 -2.37 -15.43 -36.66
C LEU A 705 -3.84 -15.10 -36.36
N GLN A 706 -4.77 -15.98 -36.73
CA GLN A 706 -6.19 -15.85 -36.42
C GLN A 706 -6.47 -15.88 -34.91
N LYS A 707 -5.76 -16.71 -34.15
CA LYS A 707 -5.83 -16.71 -32.68
C LYS A 707 -5.35 -15.39 -32.06
N ARG A 708 -4.30 -14.76 -32.61
CA ARG A 708 -3.77 -13.47 -32.11
C ARG A 708 -4.76 -12.32 -32.38
N LEU A 709 -5.38 -12.30 -33.56
CA LEU A 709 -6.51 -11.40 -33.87
C LEU A 709 -7.67 -11.61 -32.89
N GLY A 710 -8.09 -12.86 -32.68
CA GLY A 710 -9.19 -13.22 -31.77
C GLY A 710 -8.98 -12.91 -30.29
N ARG A 711 -7.77 -12.53 -29.87
CA ARG A 711 -7.45 -12.12 -28.49
C ARG A 711 -7.44 -10.60 -28.28
N SER A 712 -7.78 -9.80 -29.30
CA SER A 712 -7.66 -8.33 -29.28
C SER A 712 -6.24 -7.80 -29.02
N GLU A 713 -5.20 -8.62 -29.25
CA GLU A 713 -3.79 -8.24 -29.02
C GLU A 713 -3.22 -7.29 -30.08
N ALA A 714 -3.91 -7.13 -31.22
CA ALA A 714 -3.53 -6.22 -32.28
C ALA A 714 -4.03 -4.80 -31.95
N GLN A 715 -3.15 -3.81 -32.00
CA GLN A 715 -3.60 -2.42 -32.10
C GLN A 715 -4.40 -2.26 -33.41
N ALA A 716 -5.32 -1.29 -33.48
CA ALA A 716 -6.19 -1.13 -34.65
C ALA A 716 -5.42 -0.94 -35.98
N ALA A 717 -4.18 -0.44 -35.93
CA ALA A 717 -3.27 -0.37 -37.08
C ALA A 717 -2.64 -1.73 -37.46
N ASP A 718 -2.29 -2.56 -36.48
CA ASP A 718 -1.74 -3.90 -36.71
C ASP A 718 -2.80 -4.87 -37.24
N ALA A 719 -4.07 -4.69 -36.84
CA ALA A 719 -5.17 -5.58 -37.19
C ALA A 719 -5.32 -5.75 -38.71
N GLY A 720 -5.42 -4.65 -39.47
CA GLY A 720 -5.51 -4.72 -40.93
C GLY A 720 -4.26 -5.32 -41.62
N SER A 721 -3.07 -5.17 -41.02
CA SER A 721 -1.84 -5.83 -41.50
C SER A 721 -1.80 -7.33 -41.16
N ALA A 722 -2.49 -7.76 -40.11
CA ALA A 722 -2.67 -9.16 -39.77
C ALA A 722 -3.77 -9.83 -40.61
N GLU A 723 -4.84 -9.10 -40.93
CA GLU A 723 -5.91 -9.56 -41.84
C GLU A 723 -5.38 -9.76 -43.27
N ALA A 724 -4.67 -8.77 -43.84
CA ALA A 724 -4.08 -8.90 -45.18
C ALA A 724 -3.01 -10.03 -45.27
N GLU A 725 -2.23 -10.25 -44.20
CA GLU A 725 -1.28 -11.37 -44.15
C GLU A 725 -2.01 -12.73 -44.03
N LEU A 726 -3.15 -12.78 -43.33
CA LEU A 726 -4.00 -13.98 -43.24
C LEU A 726 -4.63 -14.31 -44.61
N GLU A 727 -5.08 -13.29 -45.36
CA GLU A 727 -5.54 -13.46 -46.74
C GLU A 727 -4.43 -13.95 -47.67
N SER A 728 -3.21 -13.40 -47.57
CA SER A 728 -2.03 -13.89 -48.32
C SER A 728 -1.74 -15.37 -48.00
N LEU A 729 -1.63 -15.72 -46.72
CA LEU A 729 -1.36 -17.10 -46.28
C LEU A 729 -2.44 -18.08 -46.76
N ALA A 730 -3.70 -17.66 -46.76
CA ALA A 730 -4.82 -18.47 -47.27
C ALA A 730 -4.78 -18.62 -48.80
N ALA A 731 -4.43 -17.56 -49.54
CA ALA A 731 -4.29 -17.59 -51.00
C ALA A 731 -3.13 -18.50 -51.42
N GLU A 732 -1.95 -18.37 -50.79
CA GLU A 732 -0.79 -19.23 -51.02
C GLU A 732 -1.09 -20.70 -50.72
N ALA A 733 -1.78 -20.99 -49.61
CA ALA A 733 -2.19 -22.35 -49.27
C ALA A 733 -3.21 -22.92 -50.27
N ALA A 734 -4.15 -22.11 -50.76
CA ALA A 734 -5.10 -22.52 -51.80
C ALA A 734 -4.40 -22.78 -53.16
N ALA A 735 -3.45 -21.93 -53.54
CA ALA A 735 -2.65 -22.11 -54.76
C ALA A 735 -1.81 -23.39 -54.72
N LEU A 736 -1.13 -23.67 -53.60
CA LEU A 736 -0.36 -24.91 -53.41
C LEU A 736 -1.26 -26.16 -53.44
N ALA A 737 -2.44 -26.10 -52.82
CA ALA A 737 -3.39 -27.22 -52.85
C ALA A 737 -3.91 -27.48 -54.27
N ALA A 738 -4.23 -26.43 -55.03
CA ALA A 738 -4.64 -26.55 -56.43
C ALA A 738 -3.51 -27.09 -57.33
N ALA A 739 -2.28 -26.64 -57.13
CA ALA A 739 -1.12 -27.06 -57.94
C ALA A 739 -0.72 -28.54 -57.71
N HIS A 740 -0.86 -29.06 -56.49
CA HIS A 740 -0.41 -30.40 -56.11
C HIS A 740 -1.53 -31.41 -55.78
N SER A 741 -2.81 -31.00 -55.94
CA SER A 741 -4.00 -31.81 -55.64
C SER A 741 -4.02 -32.36 -54.20
N LEU A 742 -3.88 -31.44 -53.23
CA LEU A 742 -3.78 -31.73 -51.79
C LEU A 742 -5.15 -31.76 -51.08
#